data_AF-A0A1Y4S0Q4-F1
#
_entry.id   AF-A0A1Y4S0Q4-F1
#
_cell.length_a   1.000
_cell.length_b   1.000
_cell.length_c   1.000
_cell.angle_alpha   90.00
_cell.angle_beta   90.00
_cell.angle_gamma   90.00
#
_symmetry.space_group_name_H-M   'P 1'
#
loop_
_entity.id
_entity.type
_entity.pdbx_description
1 polymer ?
#
loop_
_entity_poly.entity_id
_entity_poly.type
_entity_poly.pdbx_seq_one_letter_code
_entity_poly.pdbx_strand_id
1 'polypeptide(L)'
;MLPIPELDDERFRQIAEQARSMIPRLCPGWTDHNDHDPGITFLELFAFLKESQQYHLDQIGPRNRQKFLKLLGGVRQERSPARTCAAVWARTDGGAGLLPRGTRLLAGDIPFETECAADLSGGRLSDGFVWDGERRWGFRARSGGKLRLELLGREAAPGSACYFRFDRPWSGALPLRLYFWVSQEWPVARNPADGAFRPLADLRWEVLDRTGWRALTVEEDQTKGLLFTGAVVLTGGGPCPWADAPEEARSFLERPGAWLRVRVERGVYDVPPVVTGVSDAMVPVCQRETDALCKRLTLRGGRAEDDSLLAAAGEYAVYRPGQGGTWQRCEGVVRTARPGGGGIFTVPGAGEEEVLLLLWRPGFARGLGVGDGFPGQSYALPGKGQLAEDLQLLIAEPDQPGVWSLWERVEDFDASGPEDRHYLLDEAEGTVSFGDCVCGMAPEGEILLAGHAVTLGPGGNVKAGQVAALDGALSGVDVRAVAVTNPDDASGGRDRESIEDCQLRCRRQMRRSDRAVTYADYERLVRAAPGLMISNCKAVPVQRLPRPDGSLEENCVTVVVEPYSLRRERTLSPAYTDNILRYLEDRRMLGTKVKLLPPAYVNITVYAEILSQPHYVDARERIQAAVADFFQKGWEFGAPVRYSVLYGIIDTLDCVQGVEALTIDAQGKGISRGINGDVLLPYNALAVLKSASYQVRPGE
;
A
#
# COMPACT_ATOMS: atom_id res chain seq x y z
N MET A 1 18.72 -6.58 -28.08
CA MET A 1 19.48 -5.48 -27.45
C MET A 1 20.39 -4.95 -28.53
N LEU A 2 20.39 -3.63 -28.76
CA LEU A 2 21.46 -3.03 -29.58
C LEU A 2 22.78 -3.23 -28.82
N PRO A 3 23.87 -3.61 -29.49
CA PRO A 3 25.19 -3.67 -28.85
C PRO A 3 25.54 -2.28 -28.33
N ILE A 4 26.04 -2.19 -27.09
CA ILE A 4 26.61 -0.94 -26.57
C ILE A 4 27.91 -0.73 -27.37
N PRO A 5 28.06 0.39 -28.09
CA PRO A 5 29.31 0.66 -28.80
C PRO A 5 30.44 0.83 -27.79
N GLU A 6 31.54 0.13 -28.01
CA GLU A 6 32.82 0.35 -27.31
C GLU A 6 33.45 1.59 -27.94
N LEU A 7 33.52 2.69 -27.18
CA LEU A 7 34.12 3.96 -27.62
C LEU A 7 35.64 4.00 -27.36
N ASP A 8 36.13 3.09 -26.50
CA ASP A 8 37.55 2.89 -26.20
C ASP A 8 38.10 1.67 -26.97
N ASP A 9 38.27 1.84 -28.29
CA ASP A 9 38.73 0.79 -29.20
C ASP A 9 40.24 0.85 -29.50
N GLU A 10 40.94 1.88 -29.05
CA GLU A 10 42.34 2.13 -29.33
C GLU A 10 43.17 2.26 -28.05
N ARG A 11 44.17 1.39 -27.87
CA ARG A 11 45.12 1.49 -26.76
C ARG A 11 46.27 2.42 -27.08
N PHE A 12 46.95 2.93 -26.05
CA PHE A 12 48.14 3.79 -26.14
C PHE A 12 49.11 3.38 -27.25
N ARG A 13 49.49 2.09 -27.31
CA ARG A 13 50.45 1.59 -28.31
C ARG A 13 49.94 1.75 -29.74
N GLN A 14 48.67 1.45 -29.98
CA GLN A 14 48.08 1.55 -31.32
C GLN A 14 48.01 3.02 -31.75
N ILE A 15 47.65 3.92 -30.84
CA ILE A 15 47.61 5.36 -31.08
C ILE A 15 49.02 5.89 -31.39
N ALA A 16 50.01 5.51 -30.59
CA ALA A 16 51.40 5.94 -30.77
C ALA A 16 52.00 5.38 -32.07
N GLU A 17 51.78 4.10 -32.38
CA GLU A 17 52.24 3.47 -33.62
C GLU A 17 51.57 4.09 -34.85
N GLN A 18 50.27 4.36 -34.79
CA GLN A 18 49.55 5.03 -35.87
C GLN A 18 50.11 6.45 -36.10
N ALA A 19 50.32 7.22 -35.03
CA ALA A 19 50.92 8.55 -35.12
C ALA A 19 52.34 8.50 -35.71
N ARG A 20 53.18 7.55 -35.24
CA ARG A 20 54.53 7.31 -35.78
C ARG A 20 54.47 6.94 -37.27
N SER A 21 53.51 6.10 -37.69
CA SER A 21 53.33 5.69 -39.09
C SER A 21 52.95 6.84 -40.04
N MET A 22 52.38 7.93 -39.50
CA MET A 22 51.99 9.11 -40.28
C MET A 22 53.14 10.10 -40.48
N ILE A 23 54.22 10.02 -39.68
CA ILE A 23 55.37 10.94 -39.74
C ILE A 23 55.99 11.02 -41.14
N PRO A 24 56.30 9.90 -41.84
CA PRO A 24 56.94 9.97 -43.16
C PRO A 24 56.11 10.72 -44.21
N ARG A 25 54.78 10.73 -44.05
CA ARG A 25 53.85 11.40 -44.98
C ARG A 25 53.66 12.87 -44.61
N LEU A 26 53.53 13.20 -43.32
CA LEU A 26 53.20 14.55 -42.85
C LEU A 26 54.44 15.42 -42.67
N CYS A 27 55.54 14.84 -42.19
CA CYS A 27 56.78 15.55 -41.86
C CYS A 27 58.00 14.77 -42.39
N PRO A 28 58.23 14.72 -43.72
CA PRO A 28 59.34 13.94 -44.30
C PRO A 28 60.74 14.33 -43.80
N GLY A 29 60.91 15.56 -43.30
CA GLY A 29 62.17 16.05 -42.73
C GLY A 29 62.48 15.53 -41.32
N TRP A 30 61.51 14.94 -40.62
CA TRP A 30 61.70 14.35 -39.31
C TRP A 30 62.13 12.88 -39.47
N THR A 31 63.42 12.61 -39.26
CA THR A 31 64.06 11.34 -39.60
C THR A 31 64.42 10.46 -38.39
N ASP A 32 64.49 11.05 -37.19
CA ASP A 32 64.77 10.33 -35.95
C ASP A 32 63.47 9.96 -35.23
N HIS A 33 63.13 8.67 -35.22
CA HIS A 33 61.89 8.15 -34.61
C HIS A 33 62.16 7.28 -33.37
N ASN A 34 63.34 7.42 -32.77
CA ASN A 34 63.73 6.68 -31.58
C ASN A 34 63.19 7.34 -30.29
N ASP A 35 63.20 6.60 -29.19
CA ASP A 35 62.62 7.04 -27.90
C ASP A 35 63.37 8.20 -27.23
N HIS A 36 64.57 8.57 -27.72
CA HIS A 36 65.31 9.73 -27.23
C HIS A 36 64.93 11.02 -27.95
N ASP A 37 64.21 10.94 -29.07
CA ASP A 37 63.71 12.11 -29.78
C ASP A 37 62.57 12.76 -28.95
N PRO A 38 62.70 14.05 -28.60
CA PRO A 38 61.69 14.72 -27.79
C PRO A 38 60.33 14.83 -28.50
N GLY A 39 60.30 14.85 -29.83
CA GLY A 39 59.07 14.82 -30.60
C GLY A 39 58.32 13.48 -30.45
N ILE A 40 59.05 12.37 -30.42
CA ILE A 40 58.49 11.04 -30.13
C ILE A 40 57.93 11.00 -28.70
N THR A 41 58.65 11.54 -27.73
CA THR A 41 58.16 11.67 -26.34
C THR A 41 56.86 12.48 -26.25
N PHE A 42 56.74 13.57 -27.02
CA PHE A 42 55.49 14.34 -27.09
C PHE A 42 54.35 13.55 -27.75
N LEU A 43 54.63 12.79 -28.82
CA LEU A 43 53.62 11.93 -29.44
C LEU A 43 53.10 10.87 -28.47
N GLU A 44 53.98 10.27 -27.67
CA GLU A 44 53.58 9.33 -26.63
C GLU A 44 52.78 10.00 -25.53
N LEU A 45 53.18 11.18 -25.05
CA LEU A 45 52.40 11.95 -24.08
C LEU A 45 50.99 12.26 -24.61
N PHE A 46 50.86 12.68 -25.87
CA PHE A 46 49.57 12.94 -26.49
C PHE A 46 48.75 11.65 -26.69
N ALA A 47 49.40 10.53 -27.04
CA ALA A 47 48.73 9.24 -27.12
C ALA A 47 48.16 8.82 -25.75
N PHE A 48 48.92 9.04 -24.66
CA PHE A 48 48.46 8.79 -23.30
C PHE A 48 47.30 9.70 -22.89
N LEU A 49 47.38 11.00 -23.18
CA LEU A 49 46.29 11.95 -22.90
C LEU A 49 45.02 11.59 -23.69
N LYS A 50 45.15 11.16 -24.94
CA LYS A 50 44.04 10.70 -25.78
C LYS A 50 43.40 9.44 -25.20
N GLU A 51 44.19 8.40 -24.89
CA GLU A 51 43.68 7.15 -24.28
C GLU A 51 42.96 7.45 -22.94
N SER A 52 43.53 8.31 -22.10
CA SER A 52 42.89 8.71 -20.84
C SER A 52 41.54 9.39 -21.06
N GLN A 53 41.41 10.26 -22.07
CA GLN A 53 40.15 10.88 -22.43
C GLN A 53 39.15 9.87 -23.03
N GLN A 54 39.60 8.96 -23.91
CA GLN A 54 38.76 7.89 -24.49
C GLN A 54 38.21 6.98 -23.39
N TYR A 55 39.06 6.54 -22.47
CA TYR A 55 38.66 5.79 -21.29
C TYR A 55 37.53 6.50 -20.54
N HIS A 56 37.68 7.79 -20.23
CA HIS A 56 36.65 8.56 -19.52
C HIS A 56 35.36 8.76 -20.33
N LEU A 57 35.43 8.86 -21.66
CA LEU A 57 34.27 8.99 -22.55
C LEU A 57 33.47 7.68 -22.66
N ASP A 58 34.15 6.53 -22.64
CA ASP A 58 33.50 5.21 -22.68
C ASP A 58 32.80 4.85 -21.35
N GLN A 59 33.19 5.51 -20.25
CA GLN A 59 32.55 5.28 -18.94
C GLN A 59 31.14 5.87 -18.85
N ILE A 60 30.13 5.01 -18.77
CA ILE A 60 28.80 5.40 -18.32
C ILE A 60 28.76 5.42 -16.78
N GLY A 61 29.20 6.55 -16.23
CA GLY A 61 29.23 6.80 -14.79
C GLY A 61 27.83 6.89 -14.13
N PRO A 62 27.76 6.91 -12.78
CA PRO A 62 26.51 6.96 -12.02
C PRO A 62 25.60 8.13 -12.41
N ARG A 63 26.17 9.32 -12.68
CA ARG A 63 25.42 10.51 -13.12
C ARG A 63 24.69 10.27 -14.45
N ASN A 64 25.35 9.65 -15.43
CA ASN A 64 24.73 9.31 -16.71
C ASN A 64 23.60 8.30 -16.53
N ARG A 65 23.82 7.26 -15.70
CA ARG A 65 22.80 6.26 -15.38
C ARG A 65 21.57 6.88 -14.72
N GLN A 66 21.76 7.81 -13.78
CA GLN A 66 20.66 8.54 -13.14
C GLN A 66 19.89 9.40 -14.15
N LYS A 67 20.58 10.10 -15.06
CA LYS A 67 19.93 10.86 -16.14
C LYS A 67 19.12 9.97 -17.07
N PHE A 68 19.65 8.82 -17.48
CA PHE A 68 18.91 7.86 -18.31
C PHE A 68 17.69 7.30 -17.58
N LEU A 69 17.80 6.98 -16.29
CA LEU A 69 16.66 6.59 -15.46
C LEU A 69 15.60 7.69 -15.41
N LYS A 70 16.00 8.94 -15.16
CA LYS A 70 15.12 10.10 -15.15
C LYS A 70 14.37 10.26 -16.48
N LEU A 71 15.06 10.13 -17.61
CA LEU A 71 14.45 10.15 -18.96
C LEU A 71 13.46 9.00 -19.18
N LEU A 72 13.70 7.82 -18.60
CA LEU A 72 12.77 6.69 -18.62
C LEU A 72 11.60 6.86 -17.63
N GLY A 73 11.54 7.96 -16.88
CA GLY A 73 10.56 8.19 -15.81
C GLY A 73 10.84 7.39 -14.54
N GLY A 74 12.03 6.80 -14.42
CA GLY A 74 12.49 6.08 -13.25
C GLY A 74 13.00 7.01 -12.17
N VAL A 75 12.19 7.24 -11.13
CA VAL A 75 12.60 7.94 -9.91
C VAL A 75 12.97 6.91 -8.85
N ARG A 76 14.11 7.08 -8.17
CA ARG A 76 14.54 6.21 -7.06
C ARG A 76 13.54 6.31 -5.92
N GLN A 77 13.21 5.19 -5.28
CA GLN A 77 12.40 5.22 -4.08
C GLN A 77 13.23 5.74 -2.91
N GLU A 78 12.72 6.75 -2.21
CA GLU A 78 13.37 7.33 -1.04
C GLU A 78 13.40 6.34 0.14
N ARG A 79 14.31 6.60 1.07
CA ARG A 79 14.32 5.92 2.38
C ARG A 79 12.96 6.09 3.04
N SER A 80 12.39 5.00 3.56
CA SER A 80 11.09 5.05 4.22
C SER A 80 11.12 4.39 5.59
N PRO A 81 10.35 4.90 6.56
CA PRO A 81 10.30 4.37 7.92
C PRO A 81 9.44 3.11 8.01
N ALA A 82 9.74 2.26 8.99
CA ALA A 82 8.85 1.16 9.36
C ALA A 82 7.58 1.69 10.02
N ARG A 83 6.44 1.03 9.80
CA ARG A 83 5.13 1.43 10.34
C ARG A 83 4.43 0.22 10.96
N THR A 84 3.66 0.47 12.02
CA THR A 84 2.75 -0.50 12.66
C THR A 84 1.64 0.23 13.41
N CYS A 85 0.77 -0.50 14.09
CA CYS A 85 -0.15 0.06 15.08
C CYS A 85 0.24 -0.45 16.47
N ALA A 86 0.36 0.46 17.42
CA ALA A 86 0.57 0.14 18.83
C ALA A 86 -0.75 0.26 19.60
N ALA A 87 -1.12 -0.77 20.35
CA ALA A 87 -2.17 -0.68 21.34
C ALA A 87 -1.68 0.15 22.53
N VAL A 88 -2.37 1.25 22.84
CA VAL A 88 -2.05 2.14 23.97
C VAL A 88 -3.28 2.33 24.85
N TRP A 89 -3.17 1.98 26.13
CA TRP A 89 -4.28 2.11 27.08
C TRP A 89 -3.82 2.51 28.48
N ALA A 90 -4.73 3.10 29.25
CA ALA A 90 -4.48 3.44 30.65
C ALA A 90 -4.56 2.17 31.53
N ARG A 91 -3.65 2.06 32.51
CA ARG A 91 -3.61 0.96 33.49
C ARG A 91 -4.60 1.14 34.64
N THR A 92 -5.08 2.36 34.85
CA THR A 92 -5.99 2.72 35.95
C THR A 92 -7.26 3.40 35.41
N ASP A 93 -8.37 3.21 36.12
CA ASP A 93 -9.72 3.63 35.72
C ASP A 93 -9.95 5.16 35.66
N GLY A 94 -8.91 5.96 35.96
CA GLY A 94 -8.90 7.42 35.88
C GLY A 94 -8.47 7.99 34.53
N GLY A 95 -8.05 7.13 33.59
CA GLY A 95 -7.49 7.56 32.30
C GLY A 95 -6.10 8.15 32.44
N ALA A 96 -5.30 8.08 31.37
CA ALA A 96 -3.95 8.67 31.34
C ALA A 96 -3.93 10.06 30.67
N GLY A 97 -5.11 10.64 30.40
CA GLY A 97 -5.26 11.87 29.63
C GLY A 97 -5.18 11.62 28.12
N LEU A 98 -4.56 12.55 27.41
CA LEU A 98 -4.48 12.56 25.96
C LEU A 98 -3.04 12.33 25.51
N LEU A 99 -2.88 11.50 24.49
CA LEU A 99 -1.62 11.23 23.81
C LEU A 99 -1.55 12.06 22.51
N PRO A 100 -0.71 13.10 22.40
CA PRO A 100 -0.58 13.88 21.16
C PRO A 100 0.05 13.10 20.00
N ARG A 101 -0.07 13.62 18.77
CA ARG A 101 0.70 13.12 17.62
C ARG A 101 2.19 13.38 17.83
N GLY A 102 3.07 12.48 17.42
CA GLY A 102 4.52 12.63 17.60
C GLY A 102 4.99 12.20 18.99
N THR A 103 4.12 11.56 19.77
CA THR A 103 4.53 10.96 21.04
C THR A 103 5.38 9.73 20.78
N ARG A 104 6.48 9.61 21.53
CA ARG A 104 7.46 8.55 21.34
C ARG A 104 7.12 7.29 22.12
N LEU A 105 7.09 6.17 21.41
CA LEU A 105 7.05 4.82 21.93
C LEU A 105 8.39 4.14 21.63
N LEU A 106 8.84 3.24 22.49
CA LEU A 106 10.16 2.63 22.39
C LEU A 106 10.05 1.12 22.17
N ALA A 107 10.87 0.62 21.23
CA ALA A 107 11.21 -0.78 21.07
C ALA A 107 12.70 -0.98 21.42
N GLY A 108 12.99 -1.23 22.70
CA GLY A 108 14.36 -1.09 23.21
C GLY A 108 14.81 0.36 23.10
N ASP A 109 15.87 0.61 22.33
CA ASP A 109 16.39 1.95 22.05
C ASP A 109 15.85 2.55 20.73
N ILE A 110 14.95 1.86 20.03
CA ILE A 110 14.41 2.31 18.74
C ILE A 110 13.14 3.16 18.97
N PRO A 111 13.13 4.45 18.63
CA PRO A 111 11.96 5.31 18.79
C PRO A 111 10.96 5.14 17.63
N PHE A 112 9.69 5.11 18.00
CA PHE A 112 8.52 5.17 17.15
C PHE A 112 7.67 6.37 17.55
N GLU A 113 7.17 7.15 16.61
CA GLU A 113 6.31 8.31 16.86
C GLU A 113 4.86 8.01 16.47
N THR A 114 3.90 8.42 17.30
CA THR A 114 2.47 8.32 16.99
C THR A 114 2.10 9.20 15.80
N GLU A 115 1.30 8.68 14.89
CA GLU A 115 0.88 9.43 13.69
C GLU A 115 -0.38 10.26 13.89
N CYS A 116 -1.12 10.01 14.97
CA CYS A 116 -2.27 10.80 15.36
C CYS A 116 -2.36 10.92 16.88
N ALA A 117 -3.21 11.85 17.34
CA ALA A 117 -3.56 11.93 18.75
C ALA A 117 -4.50 10.76 19.16
N ALA A 118 -4.48 10.39 20.44
CA ALA A 118 -5.36 9.37 21.02
C ALA A 118 -5.87 9.78 22.40
N ASP A 119 -7.16 9.57 22.66
CA ASP A 119 -7.78 9.78 23.97
C ASP A 119 -7.64 8.51 24.81
N LEU A 120 -6.86 8.58 25.89
CA LEU A 120 -6.68 7.47 26.82
C LEU A 120 -7.67 7.52 28.00
N SER A 121 -8.53 8.53 28.06
CA SER A 121 -9.54 8.73 29.11
C SER A 121 -10.94 8.24 28.74
N GLY A 122 -11.20 8.00 27.45
CA GLY A 122 -12.47 7.48 26.95
C GLY A 122 -12.76 6.04 27.39
N GLY A 123 -14.05 5.66 27.30
CA GLY A 123 -14.46 4.28 27.55
C GLY A 123 -13.83 3.28 26.58
N ARG A 124 -13.64 2.05 27.07
CA ARG A 124 -12.96 0.95 26.38
C ARG A 124 -13.92 -0.11 25.88
N LEU A 125 -13.59 -0.69 24.73
CA LEU A 125 -14.36 -1.77 24.16
C LEU A 125 -14.25 -3.01 25.05
N SER A 126 -15.39 -3.52 25.51
CA SER A 126 -15.45 -4.60 26.50
C SER A 126 -15.97 -5.91 25.91
N ASP A 127 -17.16 -5.86 25.32
CA ASP A 127 -17.83 -6.98 24.69
C ASP A 127 -18.85 -6.48 23.68
N GLY A 128 -19.60 -7.40 23.10
CA GLY A 128 -20.64 -7.08 22.15
C GLY A 128 -21.42 -8.32 21.77
N PHE A 129 -22.29 -8.17 20.79
CA PHE A 129 -22.98 -9.30 20.18
C PHE A 129 -23.25 -9.04 18.71
N VAL A 130 -23.38 -10.13 17.95
CA VAL A 130 -23.82 -10.09 16.56
C VAL A 130 -25.29 -10.50 16.51
N TRP A 131 -26.02 -9.85 15.62
CA TRP A 131 -27.42 -10.08 15.31
C TRP A 131 -27.56 -10.29 13.80
N ASP A 132 -27.98 -11.48 13.37
CA ASP A 132 -28.16 -11.78 11.94
C ASP A 132 -29.60 -11.54 11.43
N GLY A 133 -30.53 -11.17 12.33
CA GLY A 133 -31.96 -11.03 12.04
C GLY A 133 -32.82 -12.05 12.79
N GLU A 134 -32.24 -13.19 13.18
CA GLU A 134 -32.93 -14.26 13.91
C GLU A 134 -32.20 -14.66 15.19
N ARG A 135 -30.86 -14.70 15.15
CA ARG A 135 -30.00 -15.21 16.19
C ARG A 135 -29.11 -14.11 16.74
N ARG A 136 -28.87 -14.20 18.06
CA ARG A 136 -27.93 -13.35 18.79
C ARG A 136 -26.84 -14.21 19.41
N TRP A 137 -25.58 -13.84 19.24
CA TRP A 137 -24.45 -14.43 19.97
C TRP A 137 -23.45 -13.37 20.42
N GLY A 138 -22.97 -13.49 21.65
CA GLY A 138 -22.05 -12.55 22.26
C GLY A 138 -20.59 -12.85 21.95
N PHE A 139 -19.75 -11.83 22.01
CA PHE A 139 -18.30 -11.94 21.98
C PHE A 139 -17.69 -11.04 23.05
N ARG A 140 -16.49 -11.37 23.52
CA ARG A 140 -15.70 -10.49 24.38
C ARG A 140 -14.57 -9.88 23.55
N ALA A 141 -14.45 -8.57 23.59
CA ALA A 141 -13.30 -7.88 23.01
C ALA A 141 -12.16 -7.93 24.03
N ARG A 142 -10.97 -8.36 23.60
CA ARG A 142 -9.73 -8.25 24.37
C ARG A 142 -8.66 -7.78 23.42
N SER A 143 -7.94 -6.72 23.80
CA SER A 143 -6.77 -6.26 23.04
C SER A 143 -5.76 -7.41 22.93
N GLY A 144 -5.43 -7.83 21.70
CA GLY A 144 -4.52 -8.95 21.43
C GLY A 144 -5.07 -10.36 21.65
N GLY A 145 -6.37 -10.52 21.93
CA GLY A 145 -6.99 -11.85 22.07
C GLY A 145 -7.32 -12.49 20.72
N LYS A 146 -7.15 -13.82 20.61
CA LYS A 146 -7.65 -14.59 19.45
C LYS A 146 -9.18 -14.66 19.51
N LEU A 147 -9.83 -13.86 18.67
CA LEU A 147 -11.26 -13.94 18.37
C LEU A 147 -11.42 -14.67 17.03
N ARG A 148 -12.58 -15.27 16.79
CA ARG A 148 -13.03 -15.60 15.43
C ARG A 148 -14.50 -15.28 15.37
N LEU A 149 -14.83 -14.17 14.75
CA LEU A 149 -16.17 -13.60 14.76
C LEU A 149 -16.65 -13.37 13.34
N GLU A 150 -17.75 -14.02 12.97
CA GLU A 150 -18.54 -13.68 11.78
C GLU A 150 -19.28 -12.36 12.09
N LEU A 151 -18.59 -11.23 11.91
CA LEU A 151 -19.00 -9.94 12.49
C LEU A 151 -20.36 -9.47 11.97
N LEU A 152 -20.67 -9.77 10.71
CA LEU A 152 -21.94 -9.43 10.07
C LEU A 152 -22.86 -10.66 9.93
N GLY A 153 -22.60 -11.72 10.70
CA GLY A 153 -23.26 -13.01 10.57
C GLY A 153 -22.77 -13.83 9.39
N ARG A 154 -23.32 -15.05 9.26
CA ARG A 154 -22.86 -16.06 8.29
C ARG A 154 -23.00 -15.67 6.83
N GLU A 155 -24.01 -14.87 6.51
CA GLU A 155 -24.30 -14.46 5.13
C GLU A 155 -24.03 -12.98 4.86
N ALA A 156 -23.79 -12.18 5.92
CA ALA A 156 -23.70 -10.72 5.85
C ALA A 156 -24.89 -10.10 5.09
N ALA A 157 -26.11 -10.56 5.39
CA ALA A 157 -27.32 -10.09 4.74
C ALA A 157 -27.66 -8.64 5.15
N PRO A 158 -28.36 -7.87 4.30
CA PRO A 158 -28.89 -6.57 4.70
C PRO A 158 -29.73 -6.67 5.98
N GLY A 159 -29.43 -5.81 6.95
CA GLY A 159 -30.05 -5.84 8.28
C GLY A 159 -29.23 -6.57 9.35
N SER A 160 -28.30 -7.46 8.97
CA SER A 160 -27.35 -8.04 9.93
C SER A 160 -26.48 -6.94 10.54
N ALA A 161 -26.23 -7.02 11.85
CA ALA A 161 -25.57 -5.99 12.62
C ALA A 161 -24.68 -6.54 13.74
N CYS A 162 -23.59 -5.83 14.02
CA CYS A 162 -22.74 -6.07 15.19
C CYS A 162 -22.88 -4.89 16.15
N TYR A 163 -23.10 -5.20 17.42
CA TYR A 163 -23.24 -4.25 18.52
C TYR A 163 -22.00 -4.33 19.41
N PHE A 164 -21.34 -3.21 19.60
CA PHE A 164 -20.14 -3.04 20.41
C PHE A 164 -20.48 -2.27 21.69
N ARG A 165 -20.09 -2.83 22.84
CA ARG A 165 -20.32 -2.25 24.16
C ARG A 165 -19.01 -1.71 24.74
N PHE A 166 -19.02 -0.43 25.04
CA PHE A 166 -18.00 0.27 25.80
C PHE A 166 -18.42 0.37 27.26
N ASP A 167 -17.45 0.27 28.17
CA ASP A 167 -17.68 0.37 29.61
C ASP A 167 -18.22 1.75 30.04
N ARG A 168 -17.84 2.81 29.34
CA ARG A 168 -18.22 4.21 29.56
C ARG A 168 -18.39 4.97 28.24
N PRO A 169 -19.12 6.09 28.22
CA PRO A 169 -19.13 6.99 27.06
C PRO A 169 -17.74 7.56 26.75
N TRP A 170 -17.43 7.75 25.47
CA TRP A 170 -16.27 8.53 25.04
C TRP A 170 -16.68 9.99 24.79
N SER A 171 -15.72 10.91 24.94
CA SER A 171 -15.94 12.36 24.92
C SER A 171 -16.46 12.89 23.55
N GLY A 172 -16.13 12.19 22.47
CA GLY A 172 -16.44 12.60 21.09
C GLY A 172 -15.59 13.77 20.58
N ALA A 173 -14.59 14.23 21.36
CA ALA A 173 -13.70 15.33 21.00
C ALA A 173 -12.64 14.90 19.95
N LEU A 174 -12.22 13.64 19.99
CA LEU A 174 -11.39 13.01 18.97
C LEU A 174 -12.19 11.97 18.18
N PRO A 175 -11.80 11.69 16.92
CA PRO A 175 -12.36 10.57 16.16
C PRO A 175 -12.17 9.23 16.91
N LEU A 176 -13.21 8.40 16.91
CA LEU A 176 -13.12 7.03 17.43
C LEU A 176 -12.45 6.15 16.38
N ARG A 177 -11.34 5.50 16.74
CA ARG A 177 -10.61 4.57 15.87
C ARG A 177 -10.84 3.14 16.33
N LEU A 178 -11.42 2.32 15.44
CA LEU A 178 -11.57 0.88 15.66
C LEU A 178 -10.71 0.11 14.67
N TYR A 179 -9.79 -0.67 15.18
CA TYR A 179 -8.92 -1.51 14.39
C TYR A 179 -9.47 -2.93 14.33
N PHE A 180 -9.55 -3.49 13.13
CA PHE A 180 -10.05 -4.82 12.86
C PHE A 180 -8.95 -5.67 12.24
N TRP A 181 -8.70 -6.85 12.82
CA TRP A 181 -7.94 -7.90 12.15
C TRP A 181 -8.92 -8.78 11.37
N VAL A 182 -8.79 -8.83 10.05
CA VAL A 182 -9.68 -9.58 9.17
C VAL A 182 -8.93 -10.79 8.61
N SER A 183 -9.54 -11.98 8.72
CA SER A 183 -8.95 -13.21 8.22
C SER A 183 -8.85 -13.21 6.69
N GLN A 184 -7.64 -13.52 6.20
CA GLN A 184 -7.35 -13.73 4.78
C GLN A 184 -7.09 -15.21 4.46
N GLU A 185 -7.40 -16.12 5.38
CA GLU A 185 -7.15 -17.56 5.25
C GLU A 185 -8.18 -18.23 4.34
N TRP A 186 -8.12 -17.89 3.06
CA TRP A 186 -8.99 -18.42 2.03
C TRP A 186 -8.17 -19.12 0.94
N PRO A 187 -8.70 -20.19 0.31
CA PRO A 187 -8.05 -20.88 -0.82
C PRO A 187 -7.67 -19.96 -1.98
N VAL A 188 -8.46 -18.92 -2.22
CA VAL A 188 -8.17 -17.87 -3.20
C VAL A 188 -7.79 -16.62 -2.42
N ALA A 189 -6.60 -16.06 -2.66
CA ALA A 189 -6.19 -14.82 -2.01
C ALA A 189 -7.01 -13.63 -2.54
N ARG A 190 -7.38 -12.70 -1.66
CA ARG A 190 -7.95 -11.41 -2.08
C ARG A 190 -6.85 -10.53 -2.66
N ASN A 191 -7.11 -9.98 -3.84
CA ASN A 191 -6.19 -9.01 -4.43
C ASN A 191 -6.08 -7.76 -3.55
N PRO A 192 -4.89 -7.16 -3.38
CA PRO A 192 -4.75 -5.88 -2.71
C PRO A 192 -5.71 -4.83 -3.31
N ALA A 193 -6.37 -4.05 -2.46
CA ALA A 193 -7.20 -2.93 -2.92
C ALA A 193 -6.32 -1.72 -3.28
N ASP A 194 -6.78 -0.95 -4.26
CA ASP A 194 -6.22 0.37 -4.59
C ASP A 194 -7.20 1.49 -4.21
N GLY A 195 -6.86 2.74 -4.54
CA GLY A 195 -7.71 3.89 -4.23
C GLY A 195 -9.02 3.94 -5.05
N ALA A 196 -9.11 3.22 -6.17
CA ALA A 196 -10.30 3.21 -7.03
C ALA A 196 -11.31 2.12 -6.63
N PHE A 197 -10.87 1.14 -5.85
CA PHE A 197 -11.71 0.08 -5.29
C PHE A 197 -12.84 0.65 -4.43
N ARG A 198 -14.07 0.19 -4.69
CA ARG A 198 -15.23 0.46 -3.83
C ARG A 198 -15.60 -0.79 -3.04
N PRO A 199 -15.94 -0.65 -1.74
CA PRO A 199 -16.43 -1.77 -0.93
C PRO A 199 -17.59 -2.53 -1.58
N LEU A 200 -17.68 -3.84 -1.29
CA LEU A 200 -18.73 -4.71 -1.84
C LEU A 200 -20.09 -4.53 -1.15
N ALA A 201 -20.08 -3.92 0.04
CA ALA A 201 -21.28 -3.63 0.82
C ALA A 201 -21.17 -2.25 1.46
N ASP A 202 -22.32 -1.60 1.58
CA ASP A 202 -22.47 -0.33 2.27
C ASP A 202 -22.76 -0.62 3.75
N LEU A 203 -21.82 -0.22 4.60
CA LEU A 203 -21.91 -0.36 6.04
C LEU A 203 -22.36 0.96 6.67
N ARG A 204 -23.28 0.86 7.62
CA ARG A 204 -23.78 2.02 8.36
C ARG A 204 -23.38 1.91 9.82
N TRP A 205 -22.59 2.87 10.27
CA TRP A 205 -22.12 3.00 11.63
C TRP A 205 -23.04 3.94 12.41
N GLU A 206 -23.51 3.49 13.58
CA GLU A 206 -24.48 4.22 14.38
C GLU A 206 -24.12 4.15 15.86
N VAL A 207 -24.23 5.29 16.54
CA VAL A 207 -24.05 5.40 17.98
C VAL A 207 -25.40 5.54 18.68
N LEU A 208 -25.52 4.99 19.88
CA LEU A 208 -26.72 5.17 20.70
C LEU A 208 -26.70 6.55 21.37
N ASP A 209 -27.69 7.37 21.03
CA ASP A 209 -27.93 8.70 21.58
C ASP A 209 -29.28 8.75 22.32
N ARG A 210 -29.63 9.91 22.91
CA ARG A 210 -30.85 10.10 23.70
C ARG A 210 -32.14 9.88 22.91
N THR A 211 -32.10 10.06 21.59
CA THR A 211 -33.24 9.87 20.68
C THR A 211 -33.23 8.52 19.96
N GLY A 212 -32.22 7.68 20.19
CA GLY A 212 -32.03 6.39 19.53
C GLY A 212 -30.73 6.29 18.75
N TRP A 213 -30.72 5.45 17.72
CA TRP A 213 -29.53 5.21 16.90
C TRP A 213 -29.28 6.36 15.92
N ARG A 214 -28.13 7.01 16.06
CA ARG A 214 -27.71 8.13 15.21
C ARG A 214 -26.51 7.74 14.36
N ALA A 215 -26.53 8.06 13.07
CA ALA A 215 -25.43 7.75 12.17
C ALA A 215 -24.16 8.53 12.50
N LEU A 216 -23.02 7.85 12.42
CA LEU A 216 -21.68 8.43 12.47
C LEU A 216 -21.14 8.63 11.05
N THR A 217 -20.22 9.59 10.91
CA THR A 217 -19.49 9.80 9.66
C THR A 217 -18.22 8.96 9.67
N VAL A 218 -17.99 8.20 8.61
CA VAL A 218 -16.74 7.46 8.40
C VAL A 218 -15.75 8.42 7.74
N GLU A 219 -14.75 8.86 8.49
CA GLU A 219 -13.69 9.74 7.99
C GLU A 219 -12.66 8.96 7.17
N GLU A 220 -12.32 7.76 7.65
CA GLU A 220 -11.37 6.85 7.01
C GLU A 220 -11.81 5.40 7.21
N ASP A 221 -11.77 4.60 6.14
CA ASP A 221 -11.95 3.15 6.21
C ASP A 221 -10.81 2.44 5.45
N GLN A 222 -9.83 1.96 6.22
CA GLN A 222 -8.72 1.17 5.72
C GLN A 222 -9.13 -0.29 5.49
N THR A 223 -10.20 -0.75 6.11
CA THR A 223 -10.73 -2.11 5.95
C THR A 223 -11.49 -2.30 4.64
N LYS A 224 -11.87 -1.19 3.97
CA LYS A 224 -12.64 -1.14 2.72
C LYS A 224 -13.92 -1.97 2.81
N GLY A 225 -14.73 -1.71 3.83
CA GLY A 225 -15.91 -2.47 4.17
C GLY A 225 -15.58 -3.80 4.83
N LEU A 226 -14.67 -3.82 5.79
CA LEU A 226 -14.26 -5.02 6.55
C LEU A 226 -13.68 -6.17 5.70
N LEU A 227 -13.15 -5.86 4.51
CA LEU A 227 -12.49 -6.83 3.62
C LEU A 227 -11.00 -7.01 3.93
N PHE A 228 -10.38 -6.01 4.55
CA PHE A 228 -8.96 -5.96 4.90
C PHE A 228 -8.75 -5.62 6.37
N THR A 229 -7.61 -6.05 6.92
CA THR A 229 -7.16 -5.60 8.24
C THR A 229 -6.84 -4.11 8.18
N GLY A 230 -7.28 -3.35 9.18
CA GLY A 230 -7.05 -1.91 9.24
C GLY A 230 -7.98 -1.17 10.20
N ALA A 231 -7.84 0.14 10.23
CA ALA A 231 -8.66 1.02 11.05
C ALA A 231 -9.92 1.52 10.32
N VAL A 232 -11.01 1.67 11.06
CA VAL A 232 -12.16 2.50 10.72
C VAL A 232 -12.17 3.69 11.68
N VAL A 233 -12.19 4.90 11.13
CA VAL A 233 -12.17 6.17 11.88
C VAL A 233 -13.53 6.84 11.77
N LEU A 234 -14.17 7.03 12.93
CA LEU A 234 -15.56 7.48 13.03
C LEU A 234 -15.63 8.84 13.75
N THR A 235 -16.40 9.76 13.19
CA THR A 235 -16.68 11.08 13.77
C THR A 235 -18.19 11.33 13.87
N GLY A 236 -18.55 12.37 14.64
CA GLY A 236 -19.95 12.71 14.89
C GLY A 236 -20.39 12.57 16.35
N GLY A 237 -19.47 12.70 17.32
CA GLY A 237 -19.78 12.75 18.75
C GLY A 237 -19.86 11.38 19.44
N GLY A 238 -19.90 11.42 20.77
CA GLY A 238 -19.99 10.25 21.63
C GLY A 238 -21.43 9.76 21.88
N PRO A 239 -21.58 8.59 22.53
CA PRO A 239 -22.86 8.04 22.93
C PRO A 239 -23.42 8.80 24.12
N CYS A 240 -24.74 8.75 24.29
CA CYS A 240 -25.35 9.26 25.51
C CYS A 240 -25.02 8.35 26.72
N PRO A 241 -25.06 8.88 27.96
CA PRO A 241 -25.05 8.04 29.15
C PRO A 241 -26.16 6.98 29.09
N TRP A 242 -25.91 5.78 29.61
CA TRP A 242 -26.88 4.68 29.57
C TRP A 242 -28.24 5.04 30.18
N ALA A 243 -28.26 5.85 31.23
CA ALA A 243 -29.49 6.30 31.89
C ALA A 243 -30.38 7.15 30.96
N ASP A 244 -29.77 7.86 30.01
CA ASP A 244 -30.46 8.74 29.06
C ASP A 244 -30.90 8.00 27.78
N ALA A 245 -30.53 6.72 27.62
CA ALA A 245 -30.86 5.95 26.43
C ALA A 245 -32.36 5.57 26.40
N PRO A 246 -33.00 5.51 25.21
CA PRO A 246 -34.40 5.11 25.07
C PRO A 246 -34.70 3.76 25.71
N GLU A 247 -35.87 3.61 26.33
CA GLU A 247 -36.29 2.38 27.01
C GLU A 247 -36.30 1.15 26.09
N GLU A 248 -36.78 1.31 24.85
CA GLU A 248 -36.77 0.25 23.83
C GLU A 248 -35.34 -0.26 23.55
N ALA A 249 -34.38 0.66 23.41
CA ALA A 249 -32.99 0.31 23.18
C ALA A 249 -32.37 -0.36 24.42
N ARG A 250 -32.68 0.13 25.62
CA ARG A 250 -32.19 -0.47 26.87
C ARG A 250 -32.73 -1.89 27.08
N SER A 251 -33.99 -2.10 26.75
CA SER A 251 -34.65 -3.42 26.81
C SER A 251 -33.98 -4.42 25.84
N PHE A 252 -33.70 -4.00 24.61
CA PHE A 252 -33.04 -4.85 23.61
C PHE A 252 -31.57 -5.16 23.94
N LEU A 253 -30.83 -4.17 24.43
CA LEU A 253 -29.39 -4.30 24.72
C LEU A 253 -29.10 -5.00 26.05
N GLU A 254 -30.07 -4.98 26.99
CA GLU A 254 -30.08 -5.64 28.30
C GLU A 254 -28.96 -5.27 29.28
N ARG A 255 -27.90 -4.59 28.82
CA ARG A 255 -26.69 -4.30 29.61
C ARG A 255 -26.31 -2.83 29.57
N PRO A 256 -25.98 -2.24 30.74
CA PRO A 256 -25.49 -0.88 30.81
C PRO A 256 -24.15 -0.74 30.10
N GLY A 257 -24.00 0.39 29.40
CA GLY A 257 -22.78 0.75 28.70
C GLY A 257 -23.04 1.79 27.63
N ALA A 258 -21.96 2.19 26.96
CA ALA A 258 -21.99 2.99 25.76
C ALA A 258 -22.01 2.07 24.54
N TRP A 259 -22.91 2.32 23.60
CA TRP A 259 -23.16 1.38 22.50
C TRP A 259 -22.92 2.01 21.14
N LEU A 260 -22.21 1.25 20.31
CA LEU A 260 -21.98 1.49 18.89
C LEU A 260 -22.50 0.27 18.13
N ARG A 261 -23.09 0.45 16.95
CA ARG A 261 -23.38 -0.66 16.05
C ARG A 261 -22.92 -0.37 14.63
N VAL A 262 -22.60 -1.44 13.92
CA VAL A 262 -22.44 -1.45 12.46
C VAL A 262 -23.47 -2.38 11.87
N ARG A 263 -24.17 -1.95 10.81
CA ARG A 263 -25.14 -2.78 10.10
C ARG A 263 -24.89 -2.77 8.61
N VAL A 264 -25.22 -3.88 7.96
CA VAL A 264 -25.25 -3.97 6.50
C VAL A 264 -26.50 -3.25 6.00
N GLU A 265 -26.33 -2.15 5.26
CA GLU A 265 -27.46 -1.45 4.66
C GLU A 265 -27.87 -2.09 3.33
N ARG A 266 -26.88 -2.38 2.48
CA ARG A 266 -27.05 -3.11 1.22
C ARG A 266 -25.71 -3.65 0.72
N GLY A 267 -25.79 -4.53 -0.28
CA GLY A 267 -24.62 -5.12 -0.94
C GLY A 267 -24.44 -6.59 -0.60
N VAL A 268 -23.47 -7.22 -1.25
CA VAL A 268 -23.22 -8.66 -1.15
C VAL A 268 -21.72 -8.88 -1.15
N TYR A 269 -21.23 -9.44 -0.05
CA TYR A 269 -19.85 -9.91 0.05
C TYR A 269 -19.64 -11.14 -0.83
N ASP A 270 -18.45 -11.24 -1.42
CA ASP A 270 -17.97 -12.48 -2.01
C ASP A 270 -17.75 -13.55 -0.92
N VAL A 271 -17.03 -13.17 0.13
CA VAL A 271 -16.88 -13.92 1.38
C VAL A 271 -17.20 -12.99 2.56
N PRO A 272 -18.19 -13.33 3.40
CA PRO A 272 -18.51 -12.57 4.61
C PRO A 272 -17.29 -12.37 5.52
N PRO A 273 -17.12 -11.18 6.11
CA PRO A 273 -15.91 -10.86 6.85
C PRO A 273 -15.83 -11.63 8.17
N VAL A 274 -14.72 -12.34 8.35
CA VAL A 274 -14.38 -13.02 9.60
C VAL A 274 -13.30 -12.23 10.30
N VAL A 275 -13.65 -11.67 11.45
CA VAL A 275 -12.76 -10.84 12.27
C VAL A 275 -12.05 -11.72 13.30
N THR A 276 -10.74 -11.64 13.33
CA THR A 276 -9.88 -12.36 14.28
C THR A 276 -9.53 -11.55 15.52
N GLY A 277 -9.82 -10.25 15.50
CA GLY A 277 -9.68 -9.35 16.65
C GLY A 277 -10.26 -7.97 16.36
N VAL A 278 -10.62 -7.24 17.41
CA VAL A 278 -11.06 -5.83 17.34
C VAL A 278 -10.48 -5.08 18.53
N SER A 279 -10.02 -3.83 18.31
CA SER A 279 -9.47 -2.99 19.37
C SER A 279 -9.75 -1.51 19.13
N ASP A 280 -10.12 -0.79 20.20
CA ASP A 280 -10.27 0.67 20.25
C ASP A 280 -9.00 1.40 20.70
N ALA A 281 -7.96 0.65 21.09
CA ALA A 281 -6.74 1.20 21.68
C ALA A 281 -5.60 1.37 20.66
N MET A 282 -5.83 1.03 19.38
CA MET A 282 -4.77 0.99 18.38
C MET A 282 -4.46 2.38 17.84
N VAL A 283 -3.21 2.80 17.98
CA VAL A 283 -2.67 4.06 17.49
C VAL A 283 -1.62 3.75 16.41
N PRO A 284 -1.76 4.31 15.18
CA PRO A 284 -0.72 4.17 14.17
C PRO A 284 0.58 4.83 14.63
N VAL A 285 1.69 4.14 14.41
CA VAL A 285 3.03 4.58 14.80
C VAL A 285 4.01 4.33 13.67
N CYS A 286 4.99 5.21 13.54
CA CYS A 286 6.03 5.11 12.52
C CYS A 286 7.41 5.26 13.15
N GLN A 287 8.37 4.47 12.67
CA GLN A 287 9.74 4.51 13.14
C GLN A 287 10.43 5.74 12.56
N ARG A 288 10.40 6.82 13.32
CA ARG A 288 11.12 8.07 13.01
C ARG A 288 11.47 8.77 14.31
N GLU A 289 12.46 9.65 14.21
CA GLU A 289 12.79 10.61 15.24
C GLU A 289 12.72 12.01 14.63
N THR A 290 11.72 12.79 15.05
CA THR A 290 11.51 14.15 14.58
C THR A 290 12.17 15.13 15.53
N ASP A 291 13.16 15.87 15.06
CA ASP A 291 13.85 16.90 15.84
C ASP A 291 13.31 18.29 15.56
N ALA A 292 12.92 18.57 14.31
CA ALA A 292 12.29 19.82 13.90
C ALA A 292 11.18 19.60 12.85
N LEU A 293 10.12 20.39 12.94
CA LEU A 293 9.03 20.46 11.98
C LEU A 293 8.91 21.89 11.46
N CYS A 294 8.73 22.03 10.15
CA CYS A 294 8.45 23.29 9.49
C CYS A 294 7.18 23.13 8.65
N LYS A 295 6.18 23.99 8.90
CA LYS A 295 4.85 23.90 8.31
C LYS A 295 4.37 25.26 7.83
N ARG A 296 3.83 25.30 6.62
CA ARG A 296 3.04 26.44 6.13
C ARG A 296 1.60 26.27 6.60
N LEU A 297 1.08 27.24 7.33
CA LEU A 297 -0.27 27.23 7.92
C LEU A 297 -0.97 28.54 7.61
N THR A 298 -2.28 28.50 7.41
CA THR A 298 -3.10 29.70 7.29
C THR A 298 -3.65 30.09 8.66
N LEU A 299 -3.39 31.33 9.09
CA LEU A 299 -3.99 31.89 10.29
C LEU A 299 -5.51 32.04 10.10
N ARG A 300 -6.28 31.64 11.11
CA ARG A 300 -7.71 31.90 11.20
C ARG A 300 -7.98 32.77 12.41
N GLY A 301 -8.33 34.04 12.17
CA GLY A 301 -8.48 35.03 13.24
C GLY A 301 -7.19 35.23 14.05
N GLY A 302 -6.04 35.28 13.37
CA GLY A 302 -4.72 35.45 13.98
C GLY A 302 -4.19 34.22 14.72
N ARG A 303 -4.80 33.04 14.54
CA ARG A 303 -4.39 31.79 15.22
C ARG A 303 -3.98 30.71 14.23
N ALA A 304 -2.85 30.06 14.51
CA ALA A 304 -2.44 28.81 13.89
C ALA A 304 -2.58 27.67 14.91
N GLU A 305 -3.00 26.49 14.45
CA GLU A 305 -3.12 25.30 15.30
C GLU A 305 -2.30 24.16 14.73
N ASP A 306 -1.65 23.40 15.62
CA ASP A 306 -1.00 22.13 15.27
C ASP A 306 -1.19 21.13 16.42
N ASP A 307 -1.41 19.86 16.07
CA ASP A 307 -1.74 18.75 16.97
C ASP A 307 -0.52 17.90 17.39
N SER A 308 0.70 18.29 17.00
CA SER A 308 1.91 17.57 17.37
C SER A 308 2.34 17.81 18.82
N LEU A 309 3.13 16.88 19.33
CA LEU A 309 3.81 16.98 20.62
C LEU A 309 4.75 18.19 20.65
N LEU A 310 5.45 18.48 19.55
CA LEU A 310 6.30 19.66 19.44
C LEU A 310 5.49 20.95 19.50
N ALA A 311 4.27 20.97 18.96
CA ALA A 311 3.38 22.12 19.11
C ALA A 311 2.93 22.31 20.56
N ALA A 312 2.72 21.22 21.31
CA ALA A 312 2.34 21.29 22.73
C ALA A 312 3.50 21.72 23.64
N ALA A 313 4.68 21.12 23.47
CA ALA A 313 5.76 21.16 24.46
C ALA A 313 7.14 21.55 23.89
N GLY A 314 7.28 21.64 22.57
CA GLY A 314 8.54 22.01 21.91
C GLY A 314 8.86 23.51 22.00
N GLU A 315 10.02 23.88 21.47
CA GLU A 315 10.34 25.27 21.15
C GLU A 315 9.72 25.65 19.80
N TYR A 316 9.48 26.94 19.59
CA TYR A 316 8.78 27.40 18.40
C TYR A 316 9.22 28.79 17.91
N ALA A 317 9.02 29.02 16.63
CA ALA A 317 9.10 30.32 15.99
C ALA A 317 8.03 30.39 14.88
N VAL A 318 7.43 31.56 14.71
CA VAL A 318 6.48 31.81 13.61
C VAL A 318 7.08 32.88 12.71
N TYR A 319 6.98 32.67 11.41
CA TYR A 319 7.41 33.63 10.42
C TYR A 319 6.23 34.02 9.53
N ARG A 320 6.18 35.29 9.14
CA ARG A 320 5.22 35.85 8.18
C ARG A 320 5.90 36.05 6.82
N PRO A 321 5.15 36.00 5.71
CA PRO A 321 5.69 36.22 4.38
C PRO A 321 6.18 37.66 4.22
N GLY A 322 7.39 37.80 3.66
CA GLY A 322 7.99 39.05 3.22
C GLY A 322 7.89 39.23 1.71
N GLN A 323 8.67 40.17 1.17
CA GLN A 323 8.78 40.36 -0.28
C GLN A 323 9.64 39.26 -0.91
N GLY A 324 9.35 38.88 -2.15
CA GLY A 324 10.20 37.95 -2.93
C GLY A 324 10.26 36.51 -2.40
N GLY A 325 9.23 36.05 -1.66
CA GLY A 325 9.19 34.68 -1.11
C GLY A 325 9.99 34.49 0.18
N THR A 326 10.43 35.59 0.80
CA THR A 326 11.14 35.58 2.08
C THR A 326 10.20 35.46 3.27
N TRP A 327 10.77 35.23 4.44
CA TRP A 327 10.08 35.00 5.71
C TRP A 327 10.71 35.86 6.81
N GLN A 328 9.86 36.56 7.57
CA GLN A 328 10.30 37.40 8.69
C GLN A 328 9.74 36.86 9.99
N ARG A 329 10.58 36.75 11.02
CA ARG A 329 10.15 36.27 12.34
C ARG A 329 9.12 37.20 12.96
N CYS A 330 8.07 36.62 13.53
CA CYS A 330 7.05 37.31 14.30
C CYS A 330 7.45 37.36 15.78
N GLU A 331 7.37 38.55 16.37
CA GLU A 331 7.59 38.77 17.80
C GLU A 331 6.27 38.75 18.58
N GLY A 332 6.33 38.40 19.87
CA GLY A 332 5.16 38.42 20.76
C GLY A 332 4.13 37.33 20.51
N VAL A 333 4.48 36.26 19.78
CA VAL A 333 3.59 35.10 19.58
C VAL A 333 3.37 34.38 20.90
N VAL A 334 2.11 34.07 21.21
CA VAL A 334 1.74 33.36 22.45
C VAL A 334 1.21 31.97 22.10
N ARG A 335 1.79 30.94 22.71
CA ARG A 335 1.30 29.57 22.66
C ARG A 335 0.31 29.30 23.80
N THR A 336 -0.85 28.73 23.48
CA THR A 336 -1.78 28.13 24.44
C THR A 336 -2.04 26.66 24.10
N ALA A 337 -2.52 25.89 25.08
CA ALA A 337 -2.81 24.47 24.88
C ALA A 337 -4.08 24.28 24.02
N ARG A 338 -4.01 23.36 23.06
CA ARG A 338 -5.15 23.00 22.21
C ARG A 338 -6.01 21.91 22.86
N PRO A 339 -7.36 22.04 22.86
CA PRO A 339 -8.24 20.93 23.23
C PRO A 339 -8.02 19.74 22.28
N GLY A 340 -7.71 18.56 22.82
CA GLY A 340 -7.39 17.38 22.00
C GLY A 340 -5.92 17.26 21.57
N GLY A 341 -5.02 18.09 22.13
CA GLY A 341 -3.57 17.94 22.01
C GLY A 341 -2.94 18.91 21.03
N GLY A 342 -1.68 19.26 21.31
CA GLY A 342 -0.92 20.23 20.52
C GLY A 342 -1.00 21.66 21.05
N GLY A 343 -0.77 22.63 20.17
CA GLY A 343 -0.64 24.05 20.50
C GLY A 343 -1.45 24.95 19.58
N ILE A 344 -1.95 26.06 20.15
CA ILE A 344 -2.55 27.18 19.43
C ILE A 344 -1.58 28.36 19.54
N PHE A 345 -1.14 28.88 18.40
CA PHE A 345 -0.19 29.99 18.30
C PHE A 345 -0.95 31.25 17.88
N THR A 346 -1.03 32.23 18.78
CA THR A 346 -1.69 33.51 18.51
C THR A 346 -0.65 34.53 18.06
N VAL A 347 -0.80 35.03 16.84
CA VAL A 347 0.11 36.01 16.22
C VAL A 347 -0.49 37.41 16.38
N PRO A 348 0.18 38.34 17.09
CA PRO A 348 -0.34 39.69 17.31
C PRO A 348 -0.53 40.48 16.01
N GLY A 349 -1.69 41.13 15.86
CA GLY A 349 -1.96 42.01 14.72
C GLY A 349 -2.17 41.32 13.38
N ALA A 350 -2.19 39.97 13.36
CA ALA A 350 -2.42 39.17 12.18
C ALA A 350 -3.90 38.80 12.01
N GLY A 351 -4.40 38.87 10.77
CA GLY A 351 -5.76 38.48 10.39
C GLY A 351 -5.79 37.05 9.83
N GLU A 352 -6.14 36.95 8.55
CA GLU A 352 -6.00 35.73 7.75
C GLU A 352 -4.82 35.89 6.79
N GLU A 353 -3.70 35.25 7.12
CA GLU A 353 -2.49 35.22 6.29
C GLU A 353 -1.79 33.87 6.42
N GLU A 354 -0.96 33.52 5.45
CA GLU A 354 -0.09 32.34 5.55
C GLU A 354 1.08 32.65 6.48
N VAL A 355 1.47 31.70 7.32
CA VAL A 355 2.64 31.76 8.18
C VAL A 355 3.44 30.48 8.09
N LEU A 356 4.74 30.59 8.36
CA LEU A 356 5.63 29.46 8.54
C LEU A 356 5.80 29.19 10.03
N LEU A 357 5.24 28.08 10.52
CA LEU A 357 5.41 27.61 11.88
C LEU A 357 6.58 26.63 11.95
N LEU A 358 7.59 26.99 12.74
CA LEU A 358 8.71 26.12 13.08
C LEU A 358 8.54 25.62 14.51
N LEU A 359 8.71 24.32 14.69
CA LEU A 359 8.65 23.63 15.98
C LEU A 359 9.87 22.74 16.10
N TRP A 360 10.53 22.68 17.25
CA TRP A 360 11.66 21.77 17.44
C TRP A 360 11.78 21.31 18.88
N ARG A 361 12.53 20.23 19.07
CA ARG A 361 12.79 19.68 20.39
C ARG A 361 13.64 20.64 21.22
N PRO A 362 13.33 20.82 22.51
CA PRO A 362 14.21 21.58 23.41
C PRO A 362 15.63 21.01 23.39
N GLY A 363 16.62 21.88 23.19
CA GLY A 363 18.04 21.49 23.12
C GLY A 363 18.54 20.98 21.76
N PHE A 364 17.68 20.91 20.73
CA PHE A 364 18.12 20.58 19.37
C PHE A 364 18.88 21.76 18.73
N ALA A 365 20.12 21.52 18.31
CA ALA A 365 20.94 22.52 17.63
C ALA A 365 20.55 22.63 16.15
N ARG A 366 19.87 23.72 15.79
CA ARG A 366 19.33 23.93 14.43
C ARG A 366 20.33 24.52 13.44
N GLY A 367 21.39 25.16 13.93
CA GLY A 367 22.41 25.78 13.08
C GLY A 367 23.27 24.72 12.39
N LEU A 368 23.26 24.73 11.05
CA LEU A 368 24.06 23.82 10.23
C LEU A 368 25.42 24.43 9.86
N GLY A 369 25.47 25.75 9.69
CA GLY A 369 26.68 26.48 9.29
C GLY A 369 26.35 27.88 8.76
N VAL A 370 27.35 28.53 8.16
CA VAL A 370 27.22 29.81 7.48
C VAL A 370 27.74 29.65 6.06
N GLY A 371 26.93 30.06 5.08
CA GLY A 371 27.29 30.11 3.67
C GLY A 371 28.13 31.32 3.32
N ASP A 372 29.08 31.14 2.39
CA ASP A 372 30.02 32.18 1.95
C ASP A 372 29.73 32.70 0.52
N GLY A 373 28.65 32.24 -0.11
CA GLY A 373 28.25 32.61 -1.47
C GLY A 373 29.08 31.97 -2.60
N PHE A 374 30.09 31.16 -2.29
CA PHE A 374 30.93 30.53 -3.32
C PHE A 374 30.38 29.19 -3.82
N PRO A 375 30.68 28.78 -5.07
CA PRO A 375 30.22 27.51 -5.65
C PRO A 375 30.63 26.25 -4.87
N GLY A 376 29.76 25.23 -4.90
CA GLY A 376 30.12 23.86 -4.46
C GLY A 376 30.17 23.66 -2.95
N GLN A 377 29.49 24.52 -2.18
CA GLN A 377 29.40 24.39 -0.73
C GLN A 377 28.62 23.13 -0.32
N SER A 378 29.09 22.47 0.75
CA SER A 378 28.46 21.28 1.32
C SER A 378 28.55 21.24 2.84
N TYR A 379 27.51 20.76 3.50
CA TYR A 379 27.42 20.73 4.97
C TYR A 379 26.92 19.37 5.47
N ALA A 380 27.50 18.89 6.57
CA ALA A 380 27.10 17.63 7.20
C ALA A 380 25.88 17.82 8.11
N LEU A 381 24.87 16.97 7.94
CA LEU A 381 23.66 16.97 8.76
C LEU A 381 23.89 16.24 10.09
N PRO A 382 23.04 16.49 11.11
CA PRO A 382 23.05 15.71 12.34
C PRO A 382 22.67 14.25 12.06
N GLY A 383 23.65 13.36 12.18
CA GLY A 383 23.47 11.92 11.99
C GLY A 383 23.18 11.50 10.54
N LYS A 384 22.87 10.21 10.38
CA LYS A 384 22.50 9.59 9.09
C LYS A 384 21.02 9.19 9.10
N GLY A 385 20.47 8.85 7.93
CA GLY A 385 19.11 8.33 7.81
C GLY A 385 18.03 9.40 7.69
N GLN A 386 18.38 10.53 7.08
CA GLN A 386 17.48 11.68 6.89
C GLN A 386 16.24 11.28 6.11
N LEU A 387 15.07 11.72 6.56
CA LEU A 387 13.83 11.63 5.79
C LEU A 387 13.79 12.80 4.81
N ALA A 388 13.99 12.50 3.52
CA ALA A 388 14.16 13.50 2.47
C ALA A 388 12.96 14.46 2.32
N GLU A 389 11.76 14.00 2.66
CA GLU A 389 10.50 14.77 2.63
C GLU A 389 10.32 15.70 3.84
N ASP A 390 10.99 15.41 4.96
CA ASP A 390 10.91 16.19 6.20
C ASP A 390 12.09 17.17 6.35
N LEU A 391 13.16 17.01 5.57
CA LEU A 391 14.30 17.93 5.56
C LEU A 391 13.92 19.25 4.88
N GLN A 392 14.06 20.36 5.61
CA GLN A 392 13.81 21.71 5.08
C GLN A 392 14.84 22.69 5.64
N LEU A 393 15.36 23.56 4.77
CA LEU A 393 16.40 24.53 5.12
C LEU A 393 15.87 25.97 5.01
N LEU A 394 16.15 26.78 6.03
CA LEU A 394 16.03 28.23 5.98
C LEU A 394 17.43 28.84 5.95
N ILE A 395 17.67 29.77 5.05
CA ILE A 395 18.95 30.49 4.95
C ILE A 395 18.69 31.97 5.12
N ALA A 396 19.47 32.63 5.97
CA ALA A 396 19.37 34.05 6.22
C ALA A 396 19.77 34.84 4.98
N GLU A 397 19.02 35.89 4.65
CA GLU A 397 19.38 36.78 3.53
C GLU A 397 20.53 37.71 3.96
N PRO A 398 21.65 37.78 3.22
CA PRO A 398 22.87 38.48 3.64
C PRO A 398 22.65 39.99 3.84
N ASP A 399 21.84 40.60 2.98
CA ASP A 399 21.57 42.04 2.99
C ASP A 399 20.41 42.46 3.92
N GLN A 400 19.70 41.50 4.52
CA GLN A 400 18.48 41.76 5.28
C GLN A 400 18.45 40.99 6.60
N PRO A 401 19.00 41.57 7.69
CA PRO A 401 19.02 40.94 9.01
C PRO A 401 17.63 40.49 9.48
N GLY A 402 17.50 39.22 9.85
CA GLY A 402 16.25 38.63 10.35
C GLY A 402 15.25 38.20 9.27
N VAL A 403 15.62 38.35 7.98
CA VAL A 403 14.88 37.83 6.84
C VAL A 403 15.47 36.48 6.43
N TRP A 404 14.61 35.51 6.15
CA TRP A 404 14.97 34.14 5.83
C TRP A 404 14.32 33.68 4.54
N SER A 405 15.00 32.83 3.78
CA SER A 405 14.43 32.19 2.61
C SER A 405 14.37 30.69 2.79
N LEU A 406 13.24 30.10 2.39
CA LEU A 406 13.08 28.65 2.37
C LEU A 406 13.69 28.11 1.08
N TRP A 407 14.58 27.14 1.21
CA TRP A 407 15.20 26.46 0.08
C TRP A 407 14.46 25.17 -0.25
N GLU A 408 14.46 24.79 -1.52
CA GLU A 408 13.77 23.60 -2.04
C GLU A 408 14.76 22.47 -2.33
N ARG A 409 14.38 21.26 -1.92
CA ARG A 409 15.18 20.06 -2.20
C ARG A 409 14.92 19.61 -3.64
N VAL A 410 15.99 19.35 -4.39
CA VAL A 410 15.90 18.76 -5.72
C VAL A 410 16.68 17.44 -5.80
N GLU A 411 16.47 16.67 -6.87
CA GLU A 411 17.19 15.41 -7.13
C GLU A 411 18.53 15.63 -7.85
N ASP A 412 18.60 16.69 -8.64
CA ASP A 412 19.76 17.17 -9.38
C ASP A 412 19.55 18.66 -9.73
N PHE A 413 20.66 19.36 -10.01
CA PHE A 413 20.61 20.77 -10.40
C PHE A 413 20.36 21.00 -11.90
N ASP A 414 20.11 19.95 -12.71
CA ASP A 414 20.08 20.10 -14.18
C ASP A 414 18.96 21.04 -14.67
N ALA A 415 17.88 21.20 -13.89
CA ALA A 415 16.76 22.11 -14.18
C ALA A 415 16.80 23.41 -13.37
N SER A 416 17.87 23.65 -12.60
CA SER A 416 18.00 24.82 -11.73
C SER A 416 18.68 25.96 -12.47
N GLY A 417 18.10 27.15 -12.41
CA GLY A 417 18.74 28.39 -12.82
C GLY A 417 19.71 28.95 -11.77
N PRO A 418 20.46 30.02 -12.10
CA PRO A 418 21.43 30.66 -11.19
C PRO A 418 20.84 31.18 -9.88
N GLU A 419 19.59 31.68 -9.92
CA GLU A 419 18.89 32.31 -8.79
C GLU A 419 18.00 31.33 -8.00
N ASP A 420 17.95 30.06 -8.44
CA ASP A 420 17.09 29.06 -7.83
C ASP A 420 17.67 28.58 -6.49
N ARG A 421 16.88 28.69 -5.43
CA ARG A 421 17.24 28.33 -4.05
C ARG A 421 17.12 26.83 -3.83
N HIS A 422 17.98 26.06 -4.49
CA HIS A 422 17.93 24.61 -4.48
C HIS A 422 19.08 23.98 -3.70
N TYR A 423 18.81 22.83 -3.08
CA TYR A 423 19.83 22.00 -2.46
C TYR A 423 19.59 20.51 -2.75
N LEU A 424 20.67 19.73 -2.70
CA LEU A 424 20.65 18.27 -2.82
C LEU A 424 20.90 17.63 -1.48
N LEU A 425 20.21 16.52 -1.22
CA LEU A 425 20.46 15.65 -0.07
C LEU A 425 21.21 14.40 -0.55
N ASP A 426 22.41 14.20 -0.03
CA ASP A 426 23.07 12.90 -0.03
C ASP A 426 22.70 12.13 1.23
N GLU A 427 21.77 11.20 1.11
CA GLU A 427 21.30 10.37 2.22
C GLU A 427 22.34 9.35 2.73
N ALA A 428 23.31 8.97 1.90
CA ALA A 428 24.31 7.96 2.26
C ALA A 428 25.41 8.58 3.14
N GLU A 429 25.87 9.78 2.74
CA GLU A 429 26.85 10.55 3.49
C GLU A 429 26.22 11.38 4.60
N GLY A 430 24.93 11.74 4.47
CA GLY A 430 24.24 12.62 5.41
C GLY A 430 24.67 14.07 5.22
N THR A 431 24.83 14.51 3.97
CA THR A 431 25.28 15.86 3.64
C THR A 431 24.30 16.57 2.73
N VAL A 432 24.19 17.89 2.88
CA VAL A 432 23.52 18.75 1.89
C VAL A 432 24.55 19.45 1.04
N SER A 433 24.28 19.58 -0.26
CA SER A 433 25.12 20.33 -1.19
C SER A 433 24.29 21.35 -1.96
N PHE A 434 24.95 22.43 -2.36
CA PHE A 434 24.33 23.57 -3.01
C PHE A 434 24.88 23.77 -4.43
N GLY A 435 24.22 24.65 -5.19
CA GLY A 435 24.56 24.90 -6.58
C GLY A 435 25.91 25.61 -6.75
N ASP A 436 26.31 25.78 -8.01
CA ASP A 436 27.56 26.43 -8.41
C ASP A 436 27.37 27.86 -8.93
N CYS A 437 26.21 28.47 -8.64
CA CYS A 437 25.74 29.76 -9.15
C CYS A 437 25.49 29.80 -10.67
N VAL A 438 25.62 28.66 -11.38
CA VAL A 438 25.13 28.49 -12.75
C VAL A 438 23.91 27.58 -12.75
N CYS A 439 24.01 26.46 -12.03
CA CYS A 439 22.95 25.50 -11.79
C CYS A 439 22.60 25.48 -10.30
N GLY A 440 21.67 26.33 -9.91
CA GLY A 440 21.31 26.57 -8.51
C GLY A 440 22.22 27.59 -7.82
N MET A 441 21.64 28.32 -6.88
CA MET A 441 22.33 29.34 -6.11
C MET A 441 23.23 28.70 -5.03
N ALA A 442 24.37 29.33 -4.73
CA ALA A 442 25.17 28.99 -3.55
C ALA A 442 24.66 29.76 -2.32
N PRO A 443 24.65 29.16 -1.12
CA PRO A 443 24.13 29.82 0.07
C PRO A 443 25.10 30.90 0.54
N GLU A 444 24.55 32.03 0.97
CA GLU A 444 25.26 33.11 1.65
C GLU A 444 24.46 33.46 2.91
N GLY A 445 25.09 33.39 4.09
CA GLY A 445 24.42 33.62 5.37
C GLY A 445 24.15 32.36 6.19
N GLU A 446 23.55 32.54 7.38
CA GLU A 446 23.32 31.45 8.33
C GLU A 446 22.33 30.41 7.78
N ILE A 447 22.68 29.12 7.93
CA ILE A 447 21.88 27.99 7.46
C ILE A 447 21.23 27.30 8.67
N LEU A 448 19.91 27.26 8.68
CA LEU A 448 19.10 26.63 9.71
C LEU A 448 18.35 25.41 9.19
N LEU A 449 18.38 24.34 9.98
CA LEU A 449 17.44 23.24 9.88
C LEU A 449 16.06 23.73 10.34
N ALA A 450 15.14 23.89 9.40
CA ALA A 450 13.75 24.25 9.65
C ALA A 450 12.90 23.01 9.88
N GLY A 451 13.09 21.98 9.06
CA GLY A 451 12.52 20.64 9.22
C GLY A 451 13.63 19.60 9.24
N HIS A 452 13.55 18.66 10.16
CA HIS A 452 14.53 17.60 10.33
C HIS A 452 13.91 16.40 11.04
N ALA A 453 13.93 15.26 10.37
CA ALA A 453 13.54 13.97 10.93
C ALA A 453 14.41 12.86 10.34
N VAL A 454 14.67 11.83 11.13
CA VAL A 454 15.49 10.68 10.73
C VAL A 454 14.74 9.36 10.90
N THR A 455 15.14 8.35 10.14
CA THR A 455 14.66 6.98 10.26
C THR A 455 15.82 5.99 10.16
N LEU A 456 15.68 4.87 10.85
CA LEU A 456 16.63 3.76 10.80
C LEU A 456 16.42 2.87 9.57
N GLY A 457 15.42 3.17 8.71
CA GLY A 457 15.13 2.40 7.51
C GLY A 457 14.90 0.92 7.87
N PRO A 458 15.71 -0.03 7.37
CA PRO A 458 15.57 -1.45 7.72
C PRO A 458 15.67 -1.74 9.22
N GLY A 459 16.45 -0.95 9.96
CA GLY A 459 16.62 -1.09 11.41
C GLY A 459 15.36 -0.78 12.22
N GLY A 460 14.35 -0.15 11.60
CA GLY A 460 13.06 0.07 12.22
C GLY A 460 12.09 -1.11 12.14
N ASN A 461 12.42 -2.17 11.39
CA ASN A 461 11.54 -3.33 11.26
C ASN A 461 11.63 -4.23 12.51
N VAL A 462 10.76 -3.99 13.48
CA VAL A 462 10.69 -4.71 14.75
C VAL A 462 9.56 -5.74 14.76
N LYS A 463 9.69 -6.78 15.58
CA LYS A 463 8.68 -7.84 15.70
C LYS A 463 7.50 -7.43 16.58
N ALA A 464 6.38 -8.14 16.42
CA ALA A 464 5.24 -8.05 17.33
C ALA A 464 5.69 -8.14 18.81
N GLY A 465 5.16 -7.24 19.64
CA GLY A 465 5.42 -7.14 21.07
C GLY A 465 6.71 -6.40 21.47
N GLN A 466 7.51 -5.92 20.52
CA GLN A 466 8.75 -5.21 20.84
C GLN A 466 8.55 -3.73 21.18
N VAL A 467 7.55 -3.05 20.60
CA VAL A 467 7.15 -1.68 20.96
C VAL A 467 6.35 -1.76 22.26
N ALA A 468 7.00 -1.53 23.40
CA ALA A 468 6.45 -1.90 24.71
C ALA A 468 6.53 -0.80 25.77
N ALA A 469 7.17 0.33 25.47
CA ALA A 469 7.31 1.45 26.40
C ALA A 469 6.88 2.77 25.78
N LEU A 470 6.40 3.68 26.63
CA LEU A 470 6.16 5.08 26.30
C LEU A 470 7.39 5.86 26.77
N ASP A 471 7.92 6.72 25.90
CA ASP A 471 8.90 7.73 26.32
C ASP A 471 8.15 8.87 27.02
N GLY A 472 8.47 9.08 28.29
CA GLY A 472 7.86 10.12 29.13
C GLY A 472 8.35 11.52 28.80
N ALA A 473 9.39 11.66 27.97
CA ALA A 473 9.86 12.96 27.55
C ALA A 473 8.75 13.71 26.80
N LEU A 474 8.41 14.90 27.29
CA LEU A 474 7.47 15.87 26.68
C LEU A 474 5.98 15.46 26.62
N SER A 475 5.62 14.18 26.75
CA SER A 475 4.24 13.70 26.55
C SER A 475 3.22 14.25 27.56
N GLY A 476 3.68 14.66 28.75
CA GLY A 476 2.79 15.15 29.82
C GLY A 476 1.92 14.05 30.45
N VAL A 477 2.13 12.79 30.05
CA VAL A 477 1.40 11.61 30.52
C VAL A 477 2.29 10.83 31.49
N ASP A 478 1.72 10.35 32.60
CA ASP A 478 2.44 9.46 33.50
C ASP A 478 2.68 8.11 32.81
N VAL A 479 3.95 7.85 32.44
CA VAL A 479 4.41 6.61 31.80
C VAL A 479 3.98 5.37 32.59
N ARG A 480 3.92 5.44 33.92
CA ARG A 480 3.53 4.31 34.76
C ARG A 480 2.03 4.00 34.69
N ALA A 481 1.23 4.98 34.27
CA ALA A 481 -0.21 4.86 34.12
C ALA A 481 -0.62 4.34 32.73
N VAL A 482 0.32 4.13 31.80
CA VAL A 482 0.05 3.66 30.43
C VAL A 482 0.68 2.30 30.18
N ALA A 483 -0.01 1.47 29.40
CA ALA A 483 0.53 0.24 28.84
C ALA A 483 0.55 0.31 27.32
N VAL A 484 1.60 -0.25 26.72
CA VAL A 484 1.88 -0.21 25.28
C VAL A 484 2.26 -1.61 24.81
N THR A 485 1.75 -2.02 23.66
CA THR A 485 2.24 -3.19 22.92
C THR A 485 1.90 -3.05 21.43
N ASN A 486 2.73 -3.56 20.53
CA ASN A 486 2.36 -3.72 19.10
C ASN A 486 1.94 -5.17 18.81
N PRO A 487 0.67 -5.44 18.49
CA PRO A 487 0.23 -6.80 18.13
C PRO A 487 0.86 -7.34 16.84
N ASP A 488 1.20 -6.45 15.91
CA ASP A 488 1.73 -6.79 14.59
C ASP A 488 3.19 -6.32 14.43
N ASP A 489 3.94 -7.00 13.55
CA ASP A 489 5.29 -6.60 13.15
C ASP A 489 5.28 -5.16 12.58
N ALA A 490 6.31 -4.37 12.90
CA ALA A 490 6.58 -3.14 12.16
C ALA A 490 7.34 -3.46 10.88
N SER A 491 6.85 -2.93 9.77
CA SER A 491 7.37 -3.24 8.43
C SER A 491 7.37 -2.02 7.52
N GLY A 492 8.02 -2.12 6.35
CA GLY A 492 8.13 -1.03 5.37
C GLY A 492 9.37 -0.15 5.54
N GLY A 493 10.16 -0.39 6.59
CA GLY A 493 11.44 0.26 6.81
C GLY A 493 12.46 -0.17 5.76
N ARG A 494 12.99 0.77 4.97
CA ARG A 494 13.97 0.50 3.91
C ARG A 494 14.87 1.70 3.67
N ASP A 495 16.07 1.43 3.18
CA ASP A 495 16.99 2.46 2.71
C ASP A 495 16.55 2.97 1.34
N ARG A 496 17.14 4.11 0.92
CA ARG A 496 16.97 4.65 -0.43
C ARG A 496 17.36 3.60 -1.46
N GLU A 497 16.49 3.38 -2.43
CA GLU A 497 16.69 2.41 -3.50
C GLU A 497 17.99 2.71 -4.25
N SER A 498 18.81 1.71 -4.54
CA SER A 498 20.05 1.90 -5.31
C SER A 498 19.75 2.26 -6.77
N ILE A 499 20.74 2.80 -7.50
CA ILE A 499 20.61 3.05 -8.95
C ILE A 499 20.34 1.74 -9.70
N GLU A 500 20.99 0.64 -9.29
CA GLU A 500 20.86 -0.67 -9.92
C GLU A 500 19.47 -1.29 -9.70
N ASP A 501 18.96 -1.20 -8.47
CA ASP A 501 17.61 -1.69 -8.14
C ASP A 501 16.54 -0.89 -8.89
N CYS A 502 16.71 0.44 -8.96
CA CYS A 502 15.83 1.31 -9.74
C CYS A 502 15.83 0.90 -11.23
N GLN A 503 16.99 0.59 -11.81
CA GLN A 503 17.08 0.07 -13.20
C GLN A 503 16.32 -1.25 -13.35
N LEU A 504 16.50 -2.19 -12.42
CA LEU A 504 15.81 -3.47 -12.47
C LEU A 504 14.28 -3.29 -12.34
N ARG A 505 13.83 -2.42 -11.44
CA ARG A 505 12.42 -2.07 -11.27
C ARG A 505 11.85 -1.42 -12.52
N CYS A 506 12.53 -0.43 -13.11
CA CYS A 506 12.11 0.23 -14.35
C CYS A 506 12.00 -0.78 -15.50
N ARG A 507 12.96 -1.71 -15.64
CA ARG A 507 12.90 -2.78 -16.66
C ARG A 507 11.69 -3.70 -16.47
N ARG A 508 11.35 -4.04 -15.22
CA ARG A 508 10.15 -4.84 -14.91
C ARG A 508 8.87 -4.06 -15.25
N GLN A 509 8.84 -2.77 -14.92
CA GLN A 509 7.71 -1.88 -15.20
C GLN A 509 7.48 -1.69 -16.70
N MET A 510 8.54 -1.52 -17.50
CA MET A 510 8.44 -1.42 -18.96
C MET A 510 7.92 -2.70 -19.61
N ARG A 511 8.12 -3.87 -18.99
CA ARG A 511 7.56 -5.15 -19.48
C ARG A 511 6.10 -5.36 -19.06
N ARG A 512 5.61 -4.61 -18.07
CA ARG A 512 4.23 -4.70 -17.61
C ARG A 512 3.33 -3.97 -18.61
N SER A 513 2.54 -4.72 -19.38
CA SER A 513 1.47 -4.12 -20.17
C SER A 513 0.31 -3.79 -19.21
N ASP A 514 0.08 -2.51 -18.94
CA ASP A 514 -1.09 -2.08 -18.17
C ASP A 514 -2.32 -1.81 -19.07
N ARG A 515 -2.25 -2.16 -20.35
CA ARG A 515 -3.34 -2.00 -21.32
C ARG A 515 -3.94 -3.35 -21.70
N ALA A 516 -5.26 -3.38 -21.90
CA ALA A 516 -6.02 -4.52 -22.37
C ALA A 516 -6.16 -4.47 -23.90
N VAL A 517 -5.27 -5.19 -24.61
CA VAL A 517 -5.28 -5.27 -26.08
C VAL A 517 -5.67 -6.66 -26.54
N THR A 518 -5.09 -7.70 -25.94
CA THR A 518 -5.37 -9.10 -26.27
C THR A 518 -6.35 -9.73 -25.28
N TYR A 519 -6.99 -10.84 -25.65
CA TYR A 519 -7.84 -11.62 -24.74
C TYR A 519 -7.10 -12.05 -23.46
N ALA A 520 -5.82 -12.42 -23.59
CA ALA A 520 -4.98 -12.76 -22.44
C ALA A 520 -4.72 -11.55 -21.53
N ASP A 521 -4.64 -10.34 -22.07
CA ASP A 521 -4.55 -9.11 -21.26
C ASP A 521 -5.83 -8.88 -20.45
N TYR A 522 -7.01 -9.07 -21.06
CA TYR A 522 -8.28 -8.98 -20.35
C TYR A 522 -8.36 -10.02 -19.21
N GLU A 523 -8.00 -11.28 -19.48
CA GLU A 523 -7.97 -12.32 -18.44
C GLU A 523 -7.00 -11.97 -17.30
N ARG A 524 -5.79 -11.51 -17.63
CA ARG A 524 -4.78 -11.12 -16.64
C ARG A 524 -5.24 -9.93 -15.80
N LEU A 525 -5.81 -8.89 -16.41
CA LEU A 525 -6.28 -7.70 -15.72
C LEU A 525 -7.50 -8.01 -14.86
N VAL A 526 -8.46 -8.79 -15.36
CA VAL A 526 -9.60 -9.22 -14.56
C VAL A 526 -9.14 -10.02 -13.36
N ARG A 527 -8.24 -11.01 -13.53
CA ARG A 527 -7.70 -11.80 -12.41
C ARG A 527 -6.97 -10.93 -11.38
N ALA A 528 -6.34 -9.85 -11.82
CA ALA A 528 -5.65 -8.87 -10.97
C ALA A 528 -6.53 -7.71 -10.49
N ALA A 529 -7.86 -7.78 -10.69
CA ALA A 529 -8.78 -6.72 -10.30
C ALA A 529 -8.66 -6.41 -8.79
N PRO A 530 -8.34 -5.16 -8.40
CA PRO A 530 -8.07 -4.78 -7.01
C PRO A 530 -9.24 -5.11 -6.08
N GLY A 531 -8.92 -5.60 -4.88
CA GLY A 531 -9.91 -5.83 -3.83
C GLY A 531 -10.80 -7.07 -3.97
N LEU A 532 -10.73 -7.78 -5.10
CA LEU A 532 -11.62 -8.91 -5.42
C LEU A 532 -10.93 -10.28 -5.25
N MET A 533 -11.73 -11.33 -5.00
CA MET A 533 -11.27 -12.73 -4.97
C MET A 533 -11.81 -13.47 -6.19
N ILE A 534 -10.96 -13.72 -7.20
CA ILE A 534 -11.39 -14.32 -8.48
C ILE A 534 -10.80 -15.72 -8.60
N SER A 535 -11.66 -16.73 -8.66
CA SER A 535 -11.24 -18.13 -8.81
C SER A 535 -10.73 -18.38 -10.22
N ASN A 536 -11.54 -17.98 -11.21
CA ASN A 536 -11.23 -18.18 -12.61
C ASN A 536 -11.84 -17.10 -13.50
N CYS A 537 -11.25 -16.89 -14.68
CA CYS A 537 -11.81 -16.00 -15.70
C CYS A 537 -11.39 -16.46 -17.10
N LYS A 538 -12.25 -16.23 -18.09
CA LYS A 538 -11.93 -16.49 -19.50
C LYS A 538 -12.53 -15.43 -20.41
N ALA A 539 -11.71 -14.87 -21.30
CA ALA A 539 -12.19 -14.01 -22.36
C ALA A 539 -12.70 -14.88 -23.51
N VAL A 540 -13.93 -14.61 -23.95
CA VAL A 540 -14.62 -15.37 -24.98
C VAL A 540 -14.63 -14.55 -26.28
N PRO A 541 -14.08 -15.10 -27.38
CA PRO A 541 -14.13 -14.47 -28.70
C PRO A 541 -15.58 -14.20 -29.16
N VAL A 542 -15.79 -13.07 -29.85
CA VAL A 542 -17.13 -12.65 -30.31
C VAL A 542 -17.78 -13.69 -31.23
N GLN A 543 -16.98 -14.39 -32.04
CA GLN A 543 -17.44 -15.43 -32.96
C GLN A 543 -18.12 -16.61 -32.25
N ARG A 544 -17.85 -16.78 -30.95
CA ARG A 544 -18.42 -17.84 -30.11
C ARG A 544 -19.69 -17.41 -29.38
N LEU A 545 -20.05 -16.13 -29.42
CA LEU A 545 -21.24 -15.55 -28.80
C LEU A 545 -22.04 -14.72 -29.84
N PRO A 546 -22.57 -15.35 -30.90
CA PRO A 546 -23.46 -14.65 -31.82
C PRO A 546 -24.75 -14.26 -31.09
N ARG A 547 -25.34 -13.14 -31.50
CA ARG A 547 -26.67 -12.74 -31.05
C ARG A 547 -27.73 -13.75 -31.52
N PRO A 548 -28.94 -13.74 -30.94
CA PRO A 548 -30.03 -14.62 -31.37
C PRO A 548 -30.41 -14.49 -32.85
N ASP A 549 -30.13 -13.33 -33.46
CA ASP A 549 -30.33 -13.04 -34.89
C ASP A 549 -29.16 -13.48 -35.79
N GLY A 550 -28.12 -14.09 -35.22
CA GLY A 550 -26.90 -14.50 -35.92
C GLY A 550 -25.86 -13.40 -36.13
N SER A 551 -26.16 -12.14 -35.76
CA SER A 551 -25.21 -11.03 -35.87
C SER A 551 -24.12 -11.07 -34.79
N LEU A 552 -22.94 -10.51 -35.09
CA LEU A 552 -21.84 -10.38 -34.15
C LEU A 552 -21.83 -8.98 -33.55
N GLU A 553 -21.57 -8.88 -32.25
CA GLU A 553 -21.36 -7.59 -31.60
C GLU A 553 -19.89 -7.18 -31.73
N GLU A 554 -19.57 -6.61 -32.89
CA GLU A 554 -18.23 -6.10 -33.18
C GLU A 554 -17.77 -5.11 -32.11
N ASN A 555 -16.46 -5.09 -31.85
CA ASN A 555 -15.82 -4.26 -30.81
C ASN A 555 -16.32 -4.54 -29.38
N CYS A 556 -16.85 -5.73 -29.10
CA CYS A 556 -17.16 -6.17 -27.73
C CYS A 556 -16.21 -7.29 -27.29
N VAL A 557 -15.66 -7.18 -26.09
CA VAL A 557 -14.94 -8.28 -25.43
C VAL A 557 -15.79 -8.79 -24.29
N THR A 558 -16.15 -10.07 -24.35
CA THR A 558 -16.91 -10.72 -23.28
C THR A 558 -15.95 -11.50 -22.40
N VAL A 559 -15.98 -11.26 -21.09
CA VAL A 559 -15.19 -12.01 -20.11
C VAL A 559 -16.13 -12.73 -19.16
N VAL A 560 -15.98 -14.05 -19.07
CA VAL A 560 -16.68 -14.87 -18.09
C VAL A 560 -15.84 -14.86 -16.83
N VAL A 561 -16.44 -14.52 -15.70
CA VAL A 561 -15.73 -14.34 -14.42
C VAL A 561 -16.40 -15.19 -13.36
N GLU A 562 -15.63 -16.11 -12.78
CA GLU A 562 -16.03 -16.89 -11.61
C GLU A 562 -15.48 -16.22 -10.34
N PRO A 563 -16.34 -15.52 -9.56
CA PRO A 563 -15.92 -14.99 -8.28
C PRO A 563 -15.72 -16.15 -7.29
N TYR A 564 -14.73 -16.04 -6.42
CA TYR A 564 -14.65 -16.92 -5.25
C TYR A 564 -15.75 -16.53 -4.26
N SER A 565 -16.63 -17.47 -3.92
CA SER A 565 -17.67 -17.26 -2.91
C SER A 565 -17.96 -18.55 -2.17
N LEU A 566 -18.39 -18.41 -0.91
CA LEU A 566 -18.89 -19.53 -0.10
C LEU A 566 -20.30 -19.97 -0.52
N ARG A 567 -21.02 -19.14 -1.29
CA ARG A 567 -22.34 -19.48 -1.82
C ARG A 567 -22.22 -20.54 -2.91
N ARG A 568 -23.22 -21.43 -2.97
CA ARG A 568 -23.29 -22.51 -3.97
C ARG A 568 -23.43 -21.97 -5.40
N GLU A 569 -24.21 -20.91 -5.57
CA GLU A 569 -24.33 -20.19 -6.84
C GLU A 569 -23.43 -18.96 -6.81
N ARG A 570 -22.26 -19.06 -7.46
CA ARG A 570 -21.31 -17.93 -7.53
C ARG A 570 -21.74 -17.00 -8.65
N THR A 571 -22.49 -15.96 -8.28
CA THR A 571 -22.96 -14.91 -9.20
C THR A 571 -22.16 -13.63 -9.02
N LEU A 572 -22.09 -12.82 -10.06
CA LEU A 572 -21.46 -11.51 -10.01
C LEU A 572 -22.43 -10.50 -9.41
N SER A 573 -22.09 -9.94 -8.25
CA SER A 573 -22.87 -8.83 -7.68
C SER A 573 -22.64 -7.54 -8.49
N PRO A 574 -23.56 -6.57 -8.44
CA PRO A 574 -23.37 -5.28 -9.13
C PRO A 574 -22.08 -4.57 -8.70
N ALA A 575 -21.79 -4.51 -7.40
CA ALA A 575 -20.56 -3.90 -6.89
C ALA A 575 -19.28 -4.62 -7.39
N TYR A 576 -19.34 -5.96 -7.47
CA TYR A 576 -18.23 -6.77 -8.01
C TYR A 576 -17.99 -6.45 -9.49
N THR A 577 -19.06 -6.36 -10.28
CA THR A 577 -19.05 -6.02 -11.70
C THR A 577 -18.50 -4.61 -11.93
N ASP A 578 -18.99 -3.64 -11.16
CA ASP A 578 -18.59 -2.23 -11.26
C ASP A 578 -17.11 -2.02 -10.95
N ASN A 579 -16.55 -2.75 -9.97
CA ASN A 579 -15.12 -2.68 -9.66
C ASN A 579 -14.26 -3.24 -10.80
N ILE A 580 -14.65 -4.36 -11.42
CA ILE A 580 -13.92 -4.90 -12.59
C ILE A 580 -14.01 -3.93 -13.77
N LEU A 581 -15.20 -3.44 -14.09
CA LEU A 581 -15.39 -2.53 -15.21
C LEU A 581 -14.63 -1.21 -15.01
N ARG A 582 -14.67 -0.63 -13.80
CA ARG A 582 -13.88 0.57 -13.46
C ARG A 582 -12.39 0.32 -13.60
N TYR A 583 -11.91 -0.83 -13.12
CA TYR A 583 -10.49 -1.18 -13.27
C TYR A 583 -10.08 -1.34 -14.73
N LEU A 584 -10.95 -1.89 -15.58
CA LEU A 584 -10.69 -2.04 -17.01
C LEU A 584 -10.88 -0.73 -17.81
N GLU A 585 -11.63 0.24 -17.31
CA GLU A 585 -11.97 1.47 -18.05
C GLU A 585 -10.73 2.26 -18.46
N ASP A 586 -9.78 2.45 -17.54
CA ASP A 586 -8.53 3.17 -17.82
C ASP A 586 -7.53 2.35 -18.66
N ARG A 587 -7.87 1.09 -18.96
CA ARG A 587 -6.95 0.10 -19.54
C ARG A 587 -7.43 -0.47 -20.87
N ARG A 588 -8.73 -0.43 -21.16
CA ARG A 588 -9.32 -0.94 -22.40
C ARG A 588 -9.02 -0.03 -23.59
N MET A 589 -9.08 -0.59 -24.78
CA MET A 589 -9.03 0.20 -26.01
C MET A 589 -10.26 1.09 -26.15
N LEU A 590 -10.05 2.31 -26.67
CA LEU A 590 -11.13 3.24 -27.00
C LEU A 590 -12.06 2.58 -28.04
N GLY A 591 -13.37 2.74 -27.85
CA GLY A 591 -14.39 2.12 -28.70
C GLY A 591 -14.70 0.65 -28.40
N THR A 592 -13.86 -0.07 -27.62
CA THR A 592 -14.14 -1.46 -27.23
C THR A 592 -15.07 -1.53 -26.02
N LYS A 593 -16.22 -2.18 -26.15
CA LYS A 593 -17.14 -2.48 -25.05
C LYS A 593 -16.68 -3.73 -24.30
N VAL A 594 -16.83 -3.75 -22.99
CA VAL A 594 -16.54 -4.94 -22.17
C VAL A 594 -17.83 -5.45 -21.55
N LYS A 595 -18.10 -6.74 -21.70
CA LYS A 595 -19.24 -7.42 -21.06
C LYS A 595 -18.73 -8.48 -20.10
N LEU A 596 -19.28 -8.48 -18.89
CA LEU A 596 -18.98 -9.50 -17.89
C LEU A 596 -20.15 -10.47 -17.80
N LEU A 597 -19.86 -11.78 -17.85
CA LEU A 597 -20.86 -12.83 -17.71
C LEU A 597 -20.55 -13.70 -16.49
N PRO A 598 -21.56 -14.10 -15.71
CA PRO A 598 -21.37 -15.12 -14.69
C PRO A 598 -21.17 -16.51 -15.32
N PRO A 599 -20.52 -17.44 -14.60
CA PRO A 599 -20.42 -18.84 -14.98
C PRO A 599 -21.81 -19.50 -15.05
N ALA A 600 -22.03 -20.33 -16.07
CA ALA A 600 -23.17 -21.23 -16.13
C ALA A 600 -22.77 -22.62 -15.61
N TYR A 601 -23.33 -23.04 -14.48
CA TYR A 601 -23.00 -24.35 -13.92
C TYR A 601 -23.84 -25.45 -14.59
N VAL A 602 -23.17 -26.38 -15.27
CA VAL A 602 -23.80 -27.56 -15.87
C VAL A 602 -23.57 -28.75 -14.95
N ASN A 603 -24.66 -29.29 -14.44
CA ASN A 603 -24.62 -30.44 -13.53
C ASN A 603 -24.37 -31.72 -14.33
N ILE A 604 -23.27 -32.40 -14.03
CA ILE A 604 -22.89 -33.68 -14.63
C ILE A 604 -23.22 -34.81 -13.65
N THR A 605 -23.84 -35.86 -14.18
CA THR A 605 -24.08 -37.11 -13.47
C THR A 605 -23.33 -38.24 -14.17
N VAL A 606 -22.49 -38.95 -13.42
CA VAL A 606 -21.69 -40.05 -13.95
C VAL A 606 -22.24 -41.38 -13.44
N TYR A 607 -22.45 -42.33 -14.35
CA TYR A 607 -22.81 -43.70 -14.04
C TYR A 607 -21.74 -44.62 -14.59
N ALA A 608 -21.15 -45.48 -13.76
CA ALA A 608 -20.14 -46.44 -14.20
C ALA A 608 -20.37 -47.83 -13.58
N GLU A 609 -20.19 -48.87 -14.40
CA GLU A 609 -20.12 -50.27 -14.01
C GLU A 609 -18.67 -50.73 -14.18
N ILE A 610 -18.04 -51.16 -13.09
CA ILE A 610 -16.59 -51.34 -12.99
C ILE A 610 -16.28 -52.70 -12.36
N LEU A 611 -15.33 -53.42 -12.96
CA LEU A 611 -14.73 -54.62 -12.40
C LEU A 611 -13.52 -54.21 -11.55
N SER A 612 -13.56 -54.50 -10.25
CA SER A 612 -12.45 -54.23 -9.33
C SER A 612 -11.59 -55.46 -9.10
N GLN A 613 -10.30 -55.25 -8.88
CA GLN A 613 -9.39 -56.33 -8.48
C GLN A 613 -9.79 -56.88 -7.09
N PRO A 614 -9.81 -58.21 -6.87
CA PRO A 614 -10.39 -58.84 -5.68
C PRO A 614 -9.76 -58.44 -4.33
N HIS A 615 -8.53 -57.93 -4.34
CA HIS A 615 -7.78 -57.60 -3.12
C HIS A 615 -7.93 -56.15 -2.64
N TYR A 616 -8.66 -55.30 -3.38
CA TYR A 616 -8.96 -53.92 -2.98
C TYR A 616 -10.36 -53.81 -2.34
N VAL A 617 -10.42 -53.54 -1.05
CA VAL A 617 -11.68 -53.36 -0.29
C VAL A 617 -12.22 -51.93 -0.42
N ASP A 618 -11.35 -50.96 -0.73
CA ASP A 618 -11.63 -49.52 -0.83
C ASP A 618 -11.78 -49.02 -2.28
N ALA A 619 -11.91 -49.93 -3.26
CA ALA A 619 -11.95 -49.61 -4.68
C ALA A 619 -12.99 -48.52 -5.02
N ARG A 620 -14.19 -48.61 -4.43
CA ARG A 620 -15.27 -47.64 -4.65
C ARG A 620 -14.91 -46.22 -4.18
N GLU A 621 -14.30 -46.08 -3.01
CA GLU A 621 -13.93 -44.77 -2.46
C GLU A 621 -12.80 -44.13 -3.28
N ARG A 622 -11.84 -44.93 -3.75
CA ARG A 622 -10.77 -44.46 -4.64
C ARG A 622 -11.30 -43.95 -5.98
N ILE A 623 -12.22 -44.69 -6.60
CA ILE A 623 -12.85 -44.28 -7.87
C ILE A 623 -13.67 -43.00 -7.66
N GLN A 624 -14.43 -42.92 -6.57
CA GLN A 624 -15.18 -41.71 -6.20
C GLN A 624 -14.24 -40.50 -6.03
N ALA A 625 -13.13 -40.67 -5.32
CA ALA A 625 -12.14 -39.62 -5.12
C ALA A 625 -11.49 -39.19 -6.45
N ALA A 626 -11.11 -40.13 -7.32
CA ALA A 626 -10.48 -39.83 -8.60
C ALA A 626 -11.42 -39.04 -9.54
N VAL A 627 -12.70 -39.44 -9.62
CA VAL A 627 -13.69 -38.72 -10.43
C VAL A 627 -14.02 -37.36 -9.80
N ALA A 628 -14.13 -37.27 -8.47
CA ALA A 628 -14.33 -35.98 -7.81
C ALA A 628 -13.14 -35.03 -8.06
N ASP A 629 -11.90 -35.52 -7.99
CA ASP A 629 -10.68 -34.76 -8.26
C ASP A 629 -10.64 -34.26 -9.72
N PHE A 630 -11.07 -35.09 -10.67
CA PHE A 630 -11.18 -34.71 -12.08
C PHE A 630 -12.08 -33.49 -12.31
N PHE A 631 -13.22 -33.41 -11.61
CA PHE A 631 -14.13 -32.25 -11.71
C PHE A 631 -13.73 -31.07 -10.82
N GLN A 632 -12.87 -31.27 -9.81
CA GLN A 632 -12.39 -30.19 -8.93
C GLN A 632 -11.17 -29.46 -9.49
N LYS A 633 -10.34 -30.11 -10.31
CA LYS A 633 -9.13 -29.51 -10.87
C LYS A 633 -9.41 -28.77 -12.18
N GLY A 634 -9.45 -27.43 -12.09
CA GLY A 634 -9.08 -26.55 -13.21
C GLY A 634 -9.89 -26.70 -14.49
N TRP A 635 -11.20 -26.92 -14.39
CA TRP A 635 -12.07 -26.99 -15.57
C TRP A 635 -12.08 -25.65 -16.30
N GLU A 636 -11.64 -25.64 -17.57
CA GLU A 636 -11.72 -24.44 -18.39
C GLU A 636 -13.17 -24.16 -18.82
N PHE A 637 -13.52 -22.88 -18.93
CA PHE A 637 -14.82 -22.46 -19.42
C PHE A 637 -15.12 -23.01 -20.82
N GLY A 638 -16.24 -23.70 -20.96
CA GLY A 638 -16.66 -24.32 -22.21
C GLY A 638 -15.84 -25.53 -22.65
N ALA A 639 -14.91 -26.03 -21.81
CA ALA A 639 -14.22 -27.28 -22.11
C ALA A 639 -15.21 -28.46 -22.07
N PRO A 640 -15.24 -29.32 -23.10
CA PRO A 640 -16.17 -30.44 -23.14
C PRO A 640 -15.78 -31.52 -22.13
N VAL A 641 -16.78 -32.18 -21.54
CA VAL A 641 -16.52 -33.37 -20.71
C VAL A 641 -16.31 -34.54 -21.67
N ARG A 642 -15.04 -34.88 -21.88
CA ARG A 642 -14.65 -35.94 -22.81
C ARG A 642 -14.84 -37.31 -22.18
N TYR A 643 -15.61 -38.16 -22.85
CA TYR A 643 -15.87 -39.52 -22.41
C TYR A 643 -14.57 -40.32 -22.25
N SER A 644 -13.69 -40.26 -23.25
CA SER A 644 -12.45 -41.03 -23.29
C SER A 644 -11.46 -40.67 -22.18
N VAL A 645 -11.44 -39.40 -21.76
CA VAL A 645 -10.55 -38.93 -20.68
C VAL A 645 -11.03 -39.45 -19.34
N LEU A 646 -12.34 -39.34 -19.07
CA LEU A 646 -12.93 -39.86 -17.84
C LEU A 646 -12.82 -41.38 -17.76
N TYR A 647 -13.05 -42.08 -18.88
CA TYR A 647 -12.81 -43.52 -18.98
C TYR A 647 -11.37 -43.88 -18.64
N GLY A 648 -10.39 -43.20 -19.27
CA GLY A 648 -8.97 -43.45 -19.04
C GLY A 648 -8.55 -43.22 -17.59
N ILE A 649 -9.05 -42.16 -16.93
CA ILE A 649 -8.75 -41.91 -15.52
C ILE A 649 -9.24 -43.07 -14.63
N ILE A 650 -10.44 -43.57 -14.88
CA ILE A 650 -11.00 -44.70 -14.11
C ILE A 650 -10.19 -45.98 -14.40
N ASP A 651 -9.87 -46.25 -15.66
CA ASP A 651 -9.16 -47.45 -16.11
C ASP A 651 -7.71 -47.51 -15.62
N THR A 652 -7.04 -46.35 -15.47
CA THR A 652 -5.66 -46.27 -14.97
C THR A 652 -5.50 -46.50 -13.46
N LEU A 653 -6.58 -46.61 -12.70
CA LEU A 653 -6.50 -46.85 -11.26
C LEU A 653 -6.10 -48.30 -10.98
N ASP A 654 -5.10 -48.51 -10.12
CA ASP A 654 -4.60 -49.85 -9.75
C ASP A 654 -5.69 -50.80 -9.22
N CYS A 655 -6.77 -50.25 -8.66
CA CYS A 655 -7.88 -51.03 -8.13
C CYS A 655 -8.90 -51.51 -9.19
N VAL A 656 -8.76 -51.05 -10.44
CA VAL A 656 -9.68 -51.36 -11.55
C VAL A 656 -9.07 -52.43 -12.45
N GLN A 657 -9.86 -53.47 -12.74
CA GLN A 657 -9.53 -54.53 -13.70
C GLN A 657 -10.12 -54.24 -15.09
N GLY A 658 -11.24 -53.52 -15.15
CA GLY A 658 -11.84 -53.01 -16.38
C GLY A 658 -13.13 -52.24 -16.13
N VAL A 659 -13.54 -51.42 -17.10
CA VAL A 659 -14.79 -50.64 -17.07
C VAL A 659 -15.78 -51.25 -18.06
N GLU A 660 -16.89 -51.83 -17.56
CA GLU A 660 -17.92 -52.51 -18.38
C GLU A 660 -18.84 -51.50 -19.09
N ALA A 661 -19.25 -50.46 -18.36
CA ALA A 661 -20.10 -49.40 -18.90
C ALA A 661 -19.78 -48.07 -18.22
N LEU A 662 -19.79 -46.98 -19.00
CA LEU A 662 -19.68 -45.60 -18.51
C LEU A 662 -20.73 -44.77 -19.25
N THR A 663 -21.50 -43.97 -18.52
CA THR A 663 -22.49 -43.04 -19.06
C THR A 663 -22.34 -41.69 -18.37
N ILE A 664 -22.34 -40.62 -19.16
CA ILE A 664 -22.26 -39.24 -18.68
C ILE A 664 -23.57 -38.55 -19.06
N ASP A 665 -24.33 -38.11 -18.07
CA ASP A 665 -25.52 -37.28 -18.26
C ASP A 665 -25.27 -35.84 -17.82
N ALA A 666 -25.92 -34.88 -18.46
CA ALA A 666 -25.70 -33.46 -18.24
C ALA A 666 -27.01 -32.67 -18.25
N GLN A 667 -27.21 -31.85 -17.23
CA GLN A 667 -28.42 -31.02 -17.06
C GLN A 667 -28.06 -29.53 -17.09
N GLY A 668 -28.66 -28.79 -18.02
CA GLY A 668 -28.43 -27.35 -18.21
C GLY A 668 -28.88 -26.84 -19.58
N LYS A 669 -28.84 -25.52 -19.79
CA LYS A 669 -29.21 -24.88 -21.07
C LYS A 669 -28.02 -24.84 -22.03
N GLY A 670 -28.26 -25.08 -23.33
CA GLY A 670 -27.24 -24.94 -24.39
C GLY A 670 -26.25 -26.11 -24.49
N ILE A 671 -26.55 -27.25 -23.89
CA ILE A 671 -25.72 -28.46 -23.95
C ILE A 671 -25.97 -29.20 -25.27
N SER A 672 -24.91 -29.71 -25.88
CA SER A 672 -25.02 -30.64 -27.02
C SER A 672 -24.16 -31.88 -26.78
N ARG A 673 -24.50 -32.99 -27.44
CA ARG A 673 -23.75 -34.24 -27.34
C ARG A 673 -22.96 -34.47 -28.63
N GLY A 674 -21.68 -34.77 -28.50
CA GLY A 674 -20.83 -35.19 -29.60
C GLY A 674 -21.15 -36.63 -30.01
N ILE A 675 -20.75 -37.00 -31.23
CA ILE A 675 -20.93 -38.35 -31.79
C ILE A 675 -20.22 -39.41 -30.93
N ASN A 676 -19.15 -39.03 -30.24
CA ASN A 676 -18.31 -39.90 -29.41
C ASN A 676 -18.79 -40.04 -27.96
N GLY A 677 -19.98 -39.55 -27.62
CA GLY A 677 -20.48 -39.53 -26.23
C GLY A 677 -19.97 -38.38 -25.37
N ASP A 678 -19.21 -37.44 -25.95
CA ASP A 678 -18.72 -36.24 -25.27
C ASP A 678 -19.87 -35.25 -24.97
N VAL A 679 -19.81 -34.61 -23.81
CA VAL A 679 -20.74 -33.53 -23.44
C VAL A 679 -20.09 -32.20 -23.79
N LEU A 680 -20.64 -31.51 -24.80
CA LEU A 680 -20.20 -30.18 -25.20
C LEU A 680 -20.92 -29.11 -24.37
N LEU A 681 -20.13 -28.29 -23.70
CA LEU A 681 -20.62 -27.23 -22.81
C LEU A 681 -20.68 -25.87 -23.53
N PRO A 682 -21.61 -24.98 -23.15
CA PRO A 682 -21.58 -23.57 -23.55
C PRO A 682 -20.25 -22.90 -23.16
N TYR A 683 -19.84 -21.87 -23.90
CA TYR A 683 -18.54 -21.20 -23.69
C TYR A 683 -18.37 -20.52 -22.32
N ASN A 684 -19.47 -20.16 -21.65
CA ASN A 684 -19.46 -19.61 -20.30
C ASN A 684 -19.76 -20.66 -19.22
N ALA A 685 -19.82 -21.95 -19.59
CA ALA A 685 -20.21 -23.01 -18.68
C ALA A 685 -19.04 -23.74 -18.02
N LEU A 686 -19.27 -24.17 -16.78
CA LEU A 686 -18.39 -25.03 -16.00
C LEU A 686 -19.11 -26.34 -15.69
N ALA A 687 -18.42 -27.47 -15.89
CA ALA A 687 -18.94 -28.77 -15.48
C ALA A 687 -18.80 -28.94 -13.96
N VAL A 688 -19.91 -29.26 -13.29
CA VAL A 688 -19.92 -29.56 -11.86
C VAL A 688 -20.49 -30.96 -11.66
N LEU A 689 -19.75 -31.82 -10.96
CA LEU A 689 -20.24 -33.14 -10.60
C LEU A 689 -21.37 -33.01 -9.57
N LYS A 690 -22.60 -33.38 -9.97
CA LYS A 690 -23.78 -33.36 -9.09
C LYS A 690 -23.88 -34.65 -8.28
N SER A 691 -23.70 -35.78 -8.94
CA SER A 691 -23.71 -37.11 -8.32
C SER A 691 -22.97 -38.09 -9.20
N ALA A 692 -22.37 -39.10 -8.59
CA ALA A 692 -21.79 -40.22 -9.32
C ALA A 692 -22.20 -41.54 -8.66
N SER A 693 -22.68 -42.47 -9.48
CA SER A 693 -23.10 -43.80 -9.05
C SER A 693 -22.20 -44.86 -9.69
N TYR A 694 -21.63 -45.71 -8.85
CA TYR A 694 -20.67 -46.73 -9.25
C TYR A 694 -21.21 -48.09 -8.81
N GLN A 695 -21.41 -49.00 -9.75
CA GLN A 695 -21.59 -50.42 -9.45
C GLN A 695 -20.22 -51.10 -9.60
N VAL A 696 -19.65 -51.52 -8.47
CA VAL A 696 -18.36 -52.20 -8.44
C VAL A 696 -18.60 -53.68 -8.22
N ARG A 697 -18.18 -54.52 -9.17
CA ARG A 697 -18.23 -55.98 -9.06
C ARG A 697 -16.79 -56.52 -8.92
N PRO A 698 -16.54 -57.49 -8.05
CA PRO A 698 -15.24 -58.16 -8.03
C PRO A 698 -15.03 -58.88 -9.37
N GLY A 699 -13.88 -58.67 -10.01
CA GLY A 699 -13.49 -59.45 -11.17
C GLY A 699 -13.26 -60.92 -10.80
N GLU A 700 -13.46 -61.80 -11.77
CA GLU A 700 -13.20 -63.25 -11.62
C GLU A 700 -11.72 -63.58 -11.42
#